data_AF-A0A7J3S0P5-F1
#
_entry.id   AF-A0A7J3S0P5-F1
#
_cell.length_a   1.000
_cell.length_b   1.000
_cell.length_c   1.000
_cell.angle_alpha   90.00
_cell.angle_beta   90.00
_cell.angle_gamma   90.00
#
_symmetry.space_group_name_H-M   'P 1'
#
loop_
_entity.id
_entity.type
_entity.pdbx_description
1 polymer ?
#
loop_
_entity_poly.entity_id
_entity_poly.type
_entity_poly.pdbx_seq_one_letter_code
_entity_poly.pdbx_strand_id
1 'polypeptide(L)'
;MKSYMSLLLIALFFGAMLTALPVPTIASTGTAGIGYASGGTLPTTPAYITGVATNAAVRAGDHTLVKADGLAPLATPNWLAINLSSVTFSGSQFSFFLSRDGLSQISPGDILFTGYFSVSTLNTIGALSEIRFSNPLFQNGTGVFYYGSFNASNRVVLGPVPFYIPGGDFYLKVYDGSATFLAVSIATITVLPNIFVSPTTPVPAGTTMNVQGVAWPTNGLVNVTVWDPSSTIIRATTLITPASDGTFAWTFPMPDEGKFANIKTPAATYTDTVEAFNTTTGILPPSDPLFDVSQSIFYIGRQFDWFLSKDNAGTTVAGPLSGPFGSWPDASGATFNGKVLGTIYVNGSNFNPSGSLTINWDYDTASPVTITPSFIKALTSAGAFQLYFTVPITTLGTHHVAVVDASWSWNFTVNILTTLVLNPTSGPEGTIVQVLGYGFEANKPLTLYWLGTELTFPVVAYDDYIQFATGFNTSSTGFFSTSFTVPGPVYGGDHLVYANTSTTAFTTATFFVEPSFTSDPTTQALGNKFRVYGHGLGVGTSTYQELGGSGHFDTSIDGTSTGTSSQSIAGAYDNAMTYNGNFLGVTGDSFGELEFTFVAAGVPMVHIVQIFDITGLIVSPTQLALFQLTVTGSTIEGAQILTNLASLASDTAAIQSALASLTTTVGSVQSALNSLATSVASSFSTVNTKLDDLATSVAGVNTAVSGLQSYIGGQFTTTNNAISALQTSIGSQFSSLNTAVSGVQSALGGKIDSVSSAVSGLQSSVSSLSGSVNTLSGTVNSVKTAVDAINANTGAIGTISTVLYIAVVLVAIAVVLEIVVLVRKK
;
A
#
# COMPACT_ATOMS: atom_id res chain seq x y z
N MET A 1 -14.72 -19.33 -14.43
CA MET A 1 -14.51 -20.63 -15.11
C MET A 1 -14.86 -20.49 -16.57
N LYS A 2 -13.99 -20.99 -17.45
CA LYS A 2 -14.43 -21.46 -18.76
C LYS A 2 -15.44 -22.58 -18.51
N SER A 3 -16.62 -22.50 -19.11
CA SER A 3 -17.14 -23.69 -19.79
C SER A 3 -16.76 -23.50 -21.24
N TYR A 4 -16.18 -24.52 -21.85
CA TYR A 4 -16.66 -25.05 -23.13
C TYR A 4 -15.89 -26.35 -23.45
N MET A 5 -16.61 -27.24 -24.15
CA MET A 5 -16.17 -28.40 -24.92
C MET A 5 -16.01 -29.74 -24.19
N SER A 6 -16.66 -30.83 -24.65
CA SER A 6 -16.42 -31.60 -25.89
C SER A 6 -15.04 -32.27 -25.86
N LEU A 7 -14.88 -33.57 -26.14
CA LEU A 7 -15.67 -34.49 -26.95
C LEU A 7 -15.16 -35.92 -26.66
N LEU A 8 -16.03 -36.95 -26.72
CA LEU A 8 -15.69 -38.36 -27.04
C LEU A 8 -14.80 -39.22 -26.08
N LEU A 9 -15.26 -40.46 -25.83
CA LEU A 9 -14.58 -41.78 -25.95
C LEU A 9 -13.23 -42.13 -25.24
N ILE A 10 -13.13 -43.42 -24.82
CA ILE A 10 -11.94 -44.26 -24.46
C ILE A 10 -11.42 -44.10 -23.01
N ALA A 11 -11.77 -44.96 -22.03
CA ALA A 11 -11.37 -46.35 -21.71
C ALA A 11 -10.05 -46.51 -20.90
N LEU A 12 -10.13 -46.82 -19.60
CA LEU A 12 -9.69 -48.06 -18.93
C LEU A 12 -9.63 -47.89 -17.39
N PHE A 13 -10.33 -48.80 -16.69
CA PHE A 13 -10.06 -49.42 -15.36
C PHE A 13 -9.97 -48.51 -14.12
N PHE A 14 -10.66 -48.75 -13.00
CA PHE A 14 -11.21 -49.93 -12.31
C PHE A 14 -12.55 -49.51 -11.62
N GLY A 15 -13.66 -50.26 -11.54
CA GLY A 15 -13.89 -51.54 -10.82
C GLY A 15 -13.76 -51.36 -9.30
N ALA A 16 -14.75 -51.50 -8.40
CA ALA A 16 -16.09 -52.07 -8.43
C ALA A 16 -16.88 -51.64 -7.15
N MET A 17 -18.19 -51.97 -7.15
CA MET A 17 -19.12 -52.15 -6.02
C MET A 17 -19.81 -50.93 -5.34
N LEU A 18 -21.05 -50.69 -5.81
CA LEU A 18 -22.33 -50.87 -5.09
C LEU A 18 -22.41 -50.43 -3.60
N THR A 19 -23.25 -49.44 -3.28
CA THR A 19 -24.54 -49.62 -2.57
C THR A 19 -25.31 -48.31 -2.37
N ALA A 20 -26.64 -48.42 -2.54
CA ALA A 20 -27.74 -47.56 -2.06
C ALA A 20 -27.76 -46.05 -2.39
N LEU A 21 -28.65 -45.69 -3.33
CA LEU A 21 -29.13 -44.32 -3.56
C LEU A 21 -29.83 -43.77 -2.31
N PRO A 22 -29.59 -42.52 -1.86
CA PRO A 22 -30.42 -41.90 -0.85
C PRO A 22 -31.72 -41.38 -1.45
N VAL A 23 -32.79 -41.67 -0.73
CA VAL A 23 -34.20 -41.33 -0.94
C VAL A 23 -34.41 -39.82 -1.17
N PRO A 24 -35.32 -39.39 -2.05
CA PRO A 24 -35.66 -37.97 -2.22
C PRO A 24 -36.30 -37.44 -0.94
N THR A 25 -35.64 -36.48 -0.28
CA THR A 25 -36.25 -35.67 0.77
C THR A 25 -37.07 -34.54 0.14
N ILE A 26 -38.21 -34.26 0.74
CA ILE A 26 -39.23 -33.30 0.31
C ILE A 26 -38.58 -31.88 0.24
N ALA A 27 -39.22 -30.89 -0.39
CA ALA A 27 -38.72 -29.50 -0.45
C ALA A 27 -39.35 -28.63 0.64
N SER A 28 -38.71 -27.54 1.07
CA SER A 28 -39.35 -26.60 2.01
C SER A 28 -40.55 -25.89 1.39
N THR A 29 -41.66 -25.79 2.12
CA THR A 29 -42.89 -25.12 1.65
C THR A 29 -43.43 -24.16 2.69
N GLY A 30 -44.15 -23.13 2.25
CA GLY A 30 -44.68 -22.07 3.10
C GLY A 30 -44.06 -20.71 2.80
N THR A 31 -44.28 -19.76 3.71
CA THR A 31 -43.82 -18.37 3.56
C THR A 31 -42.85 -18.02 4.68
N ALA A 32 -41.69 -17.45 4.34
CA ALA A 32 -40.78 -16.88 5.32
C ALA A 32 -41.26 -15.46 5.69
N GLY A 33 -41.53 -15.21 6.97
CA GLY A 33 -41.88 -13.88 7.46
C GLY A 33 -40.64 -13.01 7.62
N ILE A 34 -40.72 -11.74 7.24
CA ILE A 34 -39.73 -10.71 7.57
C ILE A 34 -40.32 -9.85 8.69
N GLY A 35 -39.49 -9.41 9.62
CA GLY A 35 -39.91 -8.59 10.74
C GLY A 35 -38.74 -8.09 11.57
N TYR A 36 -39.04 -7.70 12.79
CA TYR A 36 -38.02 -7.35 13.79
C TYR A 36 -38.34 -7.91 15.17
N ALA A 37 -37.29 -8.25 15.90
CA ALA A 37 -37.34 -8.68 17.28
C ALA A 37 -37.15 -7.47 18.21
N SER A 38 -37.97 -7.42 19.27
CA SER A 38 -37.87 -6.38 20.30
C SER A 38 -38.23 -6.94 21.69
N GLY A 39 -37.74 -6.25 22.73
CA GLY A 39 -37.89 -6.63 24.14
C GLY A 39 -37.10 -7.88 24.58
N GLY A 40 -36.98 -8.09 25.90
CA GLY A 40 -36.23 -9.21 26.51
C GLY A 40 -34.71 -8.99 26.58
N THR A 41 -33.94 -10.03 26.96
CA THR A 41 -32.47 -10.05 26.85
C THR A 41 -32.03 -10.47 25.43
N LEU A 42 -32.19 -9.56 24.46
CA LEU A 42 -31.71 -9.75 23.09
C LEU A 42 -30.17 -9.93 23.05
N PRO A 43 -29.61 -10.68 22.08
CA PRO A 43 -30.29 -11.48 21.04
C PRO A 43 -30.84 -12.82 21.50
N THR A 44 -30.51 -13.29 22.71
CA THR A 44 -30.69 -14.70 23.07
C THR A 44 -32.12 -15.03 23.51
N THR A 45 -32.89 -14.07 24.02
CA THR A 45 -34.30 -14.30 24.39
C THR A 45 -35.16 -13.09 24.00
N PRO A 46 -35.51 -12.93 22.71
CA PRO A 46 -36.43 -11.87 22.28
C PRO A 46 -37.80 -12.03 22.96
N ALA A 47 -38.45 -10.92 23.32
CA ALA A 47 -39.77 -10.97 23.96
C ALA A 47 -40.90 -11.15 22.94
N TYR A 48 -40.81 -10.50 21.77
CA TYR A 48 -41.81 -10.60 20.70
C TYR A 48 -41.19 -10.32 19.33
N ILE A 49 -41.87 -10.79 18.29
CA ILE A 49 -41.51 -10.61 16.89
C ILE A 49 -42.65 -9.89 16.21
N THR A 50 -42.34 -8.74 15.62
CA THR A 50 -43.31 -7.95 14.85
C THR A 50 -43.00 -8.16 13.37
N GLY A 51 -43.94 -8.78 12.64
CA GLY A 51 -43.83 -8.94 11.20
C GLY A 51 -44.02 -7.61 10.47
N VAL A 52 -43.38 -7.48 9.31
CA VAL A 52 -43.61 -6.37 8.37
C VAL A 52 -44.46 -6.86 7.19
N ALA A 53 -45.30 -5.96 6.66
CA ALA A 53 -46.21 -6.28 5.56
C ALA A 53 -45.57 -6.09 4.18
N THR A 54 -44.65 -5.13 4.05
CA THR A 54 -44.09 -4.64 2.78
C THR A 54 -42.58 -4.73 2.75
N ASN A 55 -41.86 -4.09 3.68
CA ASN A 55 -40.40 -4.16 3.74
C ASN A 55 -39.83 -3.92 5.14
N ALA A 56 -38.65 -4.48 5.37
CA ALA A 56 -37.77 -4.15 6.49
C ALA A 56 -36.48 -3.55 5.92
N ALA A 57 -36.21 -2.28 6.23
CA ALA A 57 -35.05 -1.55 5.75
C ALA A 57 -33.91 -1.59 6.76
N VAL A 58 -32.74 -2.07 6.34
CA VAL A 58 -31.54 -2.27 7.17
C VAL A 58 -30.32 -1.79 6.40
N ARG A 59 -29.37 -1.12 7.07
CA ARG A 59 -28.10 -0.72 6.42
C ARG A 59 -27.23 -1.94 6.16
N ALA A 60 -26.50 -1.95 5.05
CA ALA A 60 -25.59 -3.03 4.73
C ALA A 60 -24.60 -3.32 5.87
N GLY A 61 -24.46 -4.61 6.21
CA GLY A 61 -23.65 -5.09 7.34
C GLY A 61 -24.24 -4.87 8.74
N ASP A 62 -25.32 -4.10 8.86
CA ASP A 62 -26.04 -3.90 10.12
C ASP A 62 -27.17 -4.93 10.27
N HIS A 63 -27.74 -4.97 11.45
CA HIS A 63 -28.83 -5.82 11.86
C HIS A 63 -29.98 -5.04 12.49
N THR A 64 -29.80 -3.74 12.72
CA THR A 64 -30.81 -2.84 13.29
C THR A 64 -31.68 -2.26 12.18
N LEU A 65 -33.01 -2.32 12.32
CA LEU A 65 -33.90 -1.72 11.33
C LEU A 65 -33.83 -0.19 11.37
N VAL A 66 -33.71 0.40 10.19
CA VAL A 66 -33.89 1.84 9.97
C VAL A 66 -35.38 2.16 9.81
N LYS A 67 -36.11 1.34 9.02
CA LYS A 67 -37.56 1.44 8.85
C LYS A 67 -38.22 0.05 8.74
N ALA A 68 -39.47 -0.02 9.17
CA ALA A 68 -40.38 -1.15 9.00
C ALA A 68 -41.64 -0.61 8.33
N ASP A 69 -42.00 -1.13 7.15
CA ASP A 69 -43.15 -0.65 6.36
C ASP A 69 -43.14 0.87 6.11
N GLY A 70 -41.96 1.42 5.85
CA GLY A 70 -41.78 2.85 5.59
C GLY A 70 -41.85 3.76 6.84
N LEU A 71 -42.06 3.21 8.03
CA LEU A 71 -42.11 3.93 9.30
C LEU A 71 -40.92 3.58 10.19
N ALA A 72 -40.54 4.49 11.10
CA ALA A 72 -39.56 4.15 12.13
C ALA A 72 -40.09 3.00 13.01
N PRO A 73 -39.27 1.99 13.34
CA PRO A 73 -39.74 0.86 14.15
C PRO A 73 -40.24 1.32 15.52
N LEU A 74 -41.37 0.77 15.97
CA LEU A 74 -42.12 1.24 17.15
C LEU A 74 -41.47 0.88 18.50
N ALA A 75 -40.39 0.10 18.50
CA ALA A 75 -39.67 -0.34 19.70
C ALA A 75 -38.17 -0.47 19.43
N THR A 76 -37.32 -0.12 20.40
CA THR A 76 -35.88 -0.35 20.37
C THR A 76 -35.48 -1.27 21.55
N PRO A 77 -34.59 -2.26 21.35
CA PRO A 77 -33.91 -2.63 20.11
C PRO A 77 -34.87 -3.27 19.09
N ASN A 78 -34.55 -3.16 17.81
CA ASN A 78 -35.35 -3.57 16.64
C ASN A 78 -34.50 -4.39 15.67
N TRP A 79 -34.10 -5.58 16.11
CA TRP A 79 -33.19 -6.46 15.37
C TRP A 79 -33.91 -7.12 14.19
N LEU A 80 -33.35 -7.12 12.98
CA LEU A 80 -33.88 -7.85 11.83
C LEU A 80 -34.15 -9.31 12.18
N ALA A 81 -35.39 -9.73 11.97
CA ALA A 81 -35.86 -11.05 12.29
C ALA A 81 -36.48 -11.73 11.07
N ILE A 82 -36.04 -12.96 10.81
CA ILE A 82 -36.65 -13.87 9.86
C ILE A 82 -37.51 -14.84 10.64
N ASN A 83 -38.83 -14.79 10.45
CA ASN A 83 -39.79 -15.69 11.08
C ASN A 83 -40.06 -16.89 10.18
N LEU A 84 -39.70 -18.08 10.67
CA LEU A 84 -39.76 -19.35 9.94
C LEU A 84 -40.90 -20.25 10.46
N SER A 85 -41.82 -19.72 11.27
CA SER A 85 -42.87 -20.50 11.94
C SER A 85 -43.89 -21.11 10.96
N SER A 86 -44.10 -20.46 9.81
CA SER A 86 -44.94 -20.93 8.70
C SER A 86 -44.18 -21.74 7.65
N VAL A 87 -42.87 -21.97 7.85
CA VAL A 87 -42.04 -22.76 6.94
C VAL A 87 -41.99 -24.21 7.39
N THR A 88 -42.37 -25.10 6.48
CA THR A 88 -42.22 -26.55 6.67
C THR A 88 -40.87 -26.96 6.07
N PHE A 89 -39.98 -27.47 6.93
CA PHE A 89 -38.67 -27.97 6.51
C PHE A 89 -38.74 -29.45 6.18
N SER A 90 -38.05 -29.81 5.11
CA SER A 90 -37.97 -31.18 4.62
C SER A 90 -36.55 -31.72 4.68
N GLY A 91 -35.54 -30.84 4.74
CA GLY A 91 -34.16 -31.15 5.11
C GLY A 91 -33.87 -31.02 6.62
N SER A 92 -32.70 -31.50 7.06
CA SER A 92 -32.21 -31.34 8.44
C SER A 92 -31.46 -30.04 8.69
N GLN A 93 -31.13 -29.31 7.61
CA GLN A 93 -30.42 -28.05 7.61
C GLN A 93 -31.03 -27.08 6.59
N PHE A 94 -30.81 -25.78 6.77
CA PHE A 94 -31.25 -24.76 5.81
C PHE A 94 -30.27 -23.59 5.70
N SER A 95 -30.31 -22.84 4.61
CA SER A 95 -29.56 -21.60 4.38
C SER A 95 -30.46 -20.53 3.74
N PHE A 96 -29.95 -19.31 3.66
CA PHE A 96 -30.63 -18.15 3.09
C PHE A 96 -29.96 -17.61 1.84
N PHE A 97 -30.79 -17.33 0.84
CA PHE A 97 -30.46 -16.53 -0.33
C PHE A 97 -31.19 -15.19 -0.28
N LEU A 98 -30.52 -14.12 -0.71
CA LEU A 98 -31.18 -12.88 -1.10
C LEU A 98 -31.41 -12.87 -2.61
N SER A 99 -32.63 -12.54 -3.03
CA SER A 99 -33.08 -12.60 -4.42
C SER A 99 -33.74 -11.30 -4.85
N ARG A 100 -33.57 -10.92 -6.12
CA ARG A 100 -34.30 -9.79 -6.73
C ARG A 100 -35.71 -10.18 -7.19
N ASP A 101 -36.02 -11.47 -7.22
CA ASP A 101 -37.34 -11.99 -7.56
C ASP A 101 -37.98 -12.78 -6.41
N GLY A 102 -39.32 -12.83 -6.41
CA GLY A 102 -40.10 -13.61 -5.46
C GLY A 102 -40.38 -15.05 -5.92
N LEU A 103 -39.60 -15.60 -6.86
CA LEU A 103 -39.88 -16.94 -7.41
C LEU A 103 -39.48 -18.02 -6.41
N SER A 104 -40.30 -19.08 -6.28
CA SER A 104 -40.07 -20.22 -5.38
C SER A 104 -39.03 -21.21 -5.93
N GLN A 105 -37.90 -20.71 -6.41
CA GLN A 105 -36.76 -21.46 -6.93
C GLN A 105 -35.48 -20.63 -6.79
N ILE A 106 -34.30 -21.26 -6.89
CA ILE A 106 -33.05 -20.50 -7.00
C ILE A 106 -32.97 -19.87 -8.39
N SER A 107 -32.87 -18.55 -8.44
CA SER A 107 -32.78 -17.77 -9.67
C SER A 107 -31.33 -17.37 -9.99
N PRO A 108 -31.00 -17.13 -11.28
CA PRO A 108 -29.72 -16.53 -11.65
C PRO A 108 -29.54 -15.16 -10.97
N GLY A 109 -28.46 -15.01 -10.20
CA GLY A 109 -28.18 -13.77 -9.46
C GLY A 109 -28.61 -13.79 -7.99
N ASP A 110 -29.23 -14.89 -7.52
CA ASP A 110 -29.49 -15.09 -6.09
C ASP A 110 -28.18 -15.19 -5.30
N ILE A 111 -28.14 -14.52 -4.16
CA ILE A 111 -26.93 -14.36 -3.34
C ILE A 111 -27.04 -15.25 -2.10
N LEU A 112 -26.30 -16.37 -2.10
CA LEU A 112 -26.12 -17.19 -0.90
C LEU A 112 -25.21 -16.45 0.08
N PHE A 113 -25.77 -16.02 1.22
CA PHE A 113 -25.01 -15.23 2.19
C PHE A 113 -24.83 -15.90 3.55
N THR A 114 -25.53 -17.00 3.81
CA THR A 114 -25.40 -17.77 5.07
C THR A 114 -24.88 -19.17 4.81
N GLY A 115 -24.26 -19.77 5.82
CA GLY A 115 -24.02 -21.21 5.85
C GLY A 115 -25.28 -21.97 6.27
N TYR A 116 -25.10 -23.21 6.74
CA TYR A 116 -26.21 -24.07 7.14
C TYR A 116 -26.59 -23.86 8.62
N PHE A 117 -27.85 -23.51 8.85
CA PHE A 117 -28.54 -23.56 10.13
C PHE A 117 -29.12 -24.96 10.37
N SER A 118 -29.24 -25.39 11.62
CA SER A 118 -29.85 -26.69 11.96
C SER A 118 -31.36 -26.57 12.21
N VAL A 119 -32.16 -27.42 11.56
CA VAL A 119 -33.61 -27.49 11.81
C VAL A 119 -33.91 -28.01 13.22
N SER A 120 -33.03 -28.84 13.80
CA SER A 120 -33.22 -29.35 15.18
C SER A 120 -33.11 -28.24 16.23
N THR A 121 -32.17 -27.32 16.06
CA THR A 121 -32.00 -26.15 16.94
C THR A 121 -33.19 -25.20 16.79
N LEU A 122 -33.70 -25.03 15.57
CA LEU A 122 -34.89 -24.23 15.29
C LEU A 122 -36.15 -24.79 15.98
N ASN A 123 -36.24 -26.11 16.17
CA ASN A 123 -37.39 -26.76 16.81
C ASN A 123 -37.28 -26.88 18.34
N THR A 124 -36.16 -26.48 18.93
CA THR A 124 -35.94 -26.58 20.38
C THR A 124 -36.39 -25.27 21.04
N ILE A 125 -37.31 -25.35 22.00
CA ILE A 125 -37.78 -24.19 22.75
C ILE A 125 -36.73 -23.82 23.82
N GLY A 126 -36.18 -22.61 23.75
CA GLY A 126 -35.16 -22.09 24.66
C GLY A 126 -34.58 -20.76 24.20
N ALA A 127 -33.42 -20.40 24.74
CA ALA A 127 -32.65 -19.26 24.25
C ALA A 127 -32.13 -19.52 22.82
N LEU A 128 -32.11 -18.49 21.98
CA LEU A 128 -31.56 -18.54 20.64
C LEU A 128 -30.06 -18.87 20.69
N SER A 129 -29.64 -19.78 19.81
CA SER A 129 -28.25 -20.20 19.69
C SER A 129 -27.48 -19.28 18.76
N GLU A 130 -26.31 -18.80 19.18
CA GLU A 130 -25.37 -18.07 18.31
C GLU A 130 -24.73 -19.02 17.29
N ILE A 131 -24.64 -18.58 16.04
CA ILE A 131 -23.88 -19.23 14.98
C ILE A 131 -23.12 -18.18 14.15
N ARG A 132 -21.90 -18.51 13.76
CA ARG A 132 -21.03 -17.64 12.96
C ARG A 132 -20.76 -18.26 11.60
N PHE A 133 -20.91 -17.47 10.55
CA PHE A 133 -20.58 -17.90 9.19
C PHE A 133 -19.43 -17.07 8.64
N SER A 134 -18.40 -17.76 8.15
CA SER A 134 -17.35 -17.14 7.35
C SER A 134 -17.86 -16.94 5.92
N ASN A 135 -18.06 -15.70 5.50
CA ASN A 135 -18.47 -15.35 4.14
C ASN A 135 -17.86 -13.99 3.77
N PRO A 136 -17.16 -13.86 2.63
CA PRO A 136 -16.57 -12.59 2.19
C PRO A 136 -17.58 -11.47 1.97
N LEU A 137 -18.88 -11.79 1.88
CA LEU A 137 -19.94 -10.80 1.77
C LEU A 137 -20.18 -10.02 3.07
N PHE A 138 -19.68 -10.46 4.24
CA PHE A 138 -19.80 -9.72 5.51
C PHE A 138 -18.59 -8.85 5.82
N GLN A 139 -18.79 -7.81 6.62
CA GLN A 139 -17.70 -6.97 7.14
C GLN A 139 -16.73 -7.84 7.94
N ASN A 140 -15.42 -7.73 7.65
CA ASN A 140 -14.38 -8.60 8.23
C ASN A 140 -14.57 -10.11 7.94
N GLY A 141 -15.41 -10.47 6.96
CA GLY A 141 -15.60 -11.83 6.49
C GLY A 141 -16.44 -12.75 7.39
N THR A 142 -17.08 -12.25 8.45
CA THR A 142 -17.87 -13.07 9.38
C THR A 142 -19.24 -12.45 9.69
N GLY A 143 -20.31 -13.22 9.52
CA GLY A 143 -21.67 -12.85 9.94
C GLY A 143 -22.09 -13.62 11.20
N VAL A 144 -22.60 -12.90 12.20
CA VAL A 144 -23.08 -13.48 13.47
C VAL A 144 -24.61 -13.51 13.48
N PHE A 145 -25.18 -14.69 13.68
CA PHE A 145 -26.62 -14.92 13.69
C PHE A 145 -27.05 -15.60 14.99
N TYR A 146 -28.30 -15.39 15.40
CA TYR A 146 -28.92 -16.03 16.55
C TYR A 146 -30.22 -16.69 16.11
N TYR A 147 -30.38 -17.98 16.34
CA TYR A 147 -31.55 -18.71 15.84
C TYR A 147 -32.06 -19.81 16.76
N GLY A 148 -33.34 -20.13 16.65
CA GLY A 148 -34.03 -21.06 17.55
C GLY A 148 -35.51 -20.75 17.71
N SER A 149 -36.13 -21.37 18.71
CA SER A 149 -37.50 -21.06 19.14
C SER A 149 -37.53 -20.55 20.56
N PHE A 150 -38.02 -19.34 20.79
CA PHE A 150 -38.13 -18.76 22.14
C PHE A 150 -39.53 -18.94 22.77
N ASN A 151 -40.51 -19.40 21.98
CA ASN A 151 -41.80 -19.91 22.46
C ASN A 151 -42.38 -20.89 21.43
N ALA A 152 -43.51 -21.52 21.76
CA ALA A 152 -44.14 -22.55 20.92
C ALA A 152 -44.61 -22.04 19.54
N SER A 153 -44.75 -20.72 19.37
CA SER A 153 -45.33 -20.11 18.17
C SER A 153 -44.30 -19.40 17.28
N ASN A 154 -43.04 -19.29 17.72
CA ASN A 154 -42.02 -18.51 17.02
C ASN A 154 -40.73 -19.30 16.80
N ARG A 155 -40.40 -19.54 15.53
CA ARG A 155 -39.12 -20.03 15.02
C ARG A 155 -38.43 -18.88 14.30
N VAL A 156 -37.26 -18.45 14.75
CA VAL A 156 -36.63 -17.22 14.24
C VAL A 156 -35.14 -17.33 13.97
N VAL A 157 -34.68 -16.50 13.04
CA VAL A 157 -33.26 -16.18 12.84
C VAL A 157 -33.10 -14.66 12.93
N LEU A 158 -32.20 -14.20 13.78
CA LEU A 158 -31.79 -12.80 13.92
C LEU A 158 -30.36 -12.66 13.40
N GLY A 159 -30.08 -11.60 12.63
CA GLY A 159 -28.72 -11.35 12.17
C GLY A 159 -28.63 -10.29 11.08
N PRO A 160 -27.40 -9.97 10.65
CA PRO A 160 -27.15 -8.89 9.71
C PRO A 160 -27.49 -9.28 8.27
N VAL A 161 -27.70 -8.27 7.45
CA VAL A 161 -27.65 -8.40 5.99
C VAL A 161 -26.18 -8.36 5.50
N PRO A 162 -25.88 -8.87 4.29
CA PRO A 162 -24.55 -8.75 3.72
C PRO A 162 -24.04 -7.30 3.65
N PHE A 163 -22.72 -7.15 3.74
CA PHE A 163 -21.99 -5.88 3.63
C PHE A 163 -21.64 -5.54 2.18
N TYR A 164 -21.06 -6.50 1.44
CA TYR A 164 -20.68 -6.33 0.03
C TYR A 164 -21.80 -6.80 -0.91
N ILE A 165 -22.85 -6.00 -1.01
CA ILE A 165 -24.04 -6.28 -1.84
C ILE A 165 -24.57 -4.97 -2.42
N PRO A 166 -25.08 -4.94 -3.66
CA PRO A 166 -25.73 -3.74 -4.19
C PRO A 166 -27.01 -3.43 -3.40
N GLY A 167 -27.28 -2.14 -3.20
CA GLY A 167 -28.47 -1.70 -2.47
C GLY A 167 -29.80 -2.04 -3.17
N GLY A 168 -30.88 -1.95 -2.41
CA GLY A 168 -32.25 -2.09 -2.88
C GLY A 168 -32.99 -3.27 -2.26
N ASP A 169 -34.13 -3.63 -2.87
CA ASP A 169 -35.04 -4.61 -2.30
C ASP A 169 -34.69 -6.04 -2.70
N PHE A 170 -34.74 -6.93 -1.70
CA PHE A 170 -34.49 -8.36 -1.87
C PHE A 170 -35.56 -9.20 -1.18
N TYR A 171 -36.03 -10.25 -1.85
CA TYR A 171 -36.76 -11.35 -1.23
C TYR A 171 -35.78 -12.30 -0.55
N LEU A 172 -36.19 -12.86 0.59
CA LEU A 172 -35.44 -13.92 1.25
C LEU A 172 -35.97 -15.27 0.79
N LYS A 173 -35.08 -16.15 0.31
CA LYS A 173 -35.40 -17.54 -0.02
C LYS A 173 -34.72 -18.48 0.98
N VAL A 174 -35.47 -19.44 1.49
CA VAL A 174 -34.99 -20.47 2.42
C VAL A 174 -34.72 -21.75 1.64
N TYR A 175 -33.48 -22.24 1.69
CA TYR A 175 -33.03 -23.42 0.97
C TYR A 175 -32.66 -24.54 1.93
N ASP A 176 -33.31 -25.71 1.83
CA ASP A 176 -33.08 -26.87 2.70
C ASP A 176 -32.60 -28.13 1.95
N GLY A 177 -32.12 -27.99 0.71
CA GLY A 177 -31.53 -29.07 -0.09
C GLY A 177 -32.26 -29.43 -1.39
N SER A 178 -33.38 -28.78 -1.71
CA SER A 178 -34.11 -28.95 -2.98
C SER A 178 -34.34 -27.61 -3.67
N ALA A 179 -34.10 -27.52 -4.99
CA ALA A 179 -34.07 -26.25 -5.72
C ALA A 179 -35.41 -25.83 -6.40
N THR A 180 -36.44 -26.68 -6.34
CA THR A 180 -37.67 -26.52 -7.15
C THR A 180 -38.89 -25.95 -6.40
N PHE A 181 -38.89 -25.99 -5.06
CA PHE A 181 -39.91 -25.36 -4.23
C PHE A 181 -39.23 -24.82 -2.98
N LEU A 182 -39.05 -23.50 -2.91
CA LEU A 182 -38.43 -22.81 -1.76
C LEU A 182 -39.47 -22.00 -1.01
N ALA A 183 -39.36 -21.92 0.31
CA ALA A 183 -40.08 -20.89 1.05
C ALA A 183 -39.48 -19.51 0.73
N VAL A 184 -40.32 -18.59 0.25
CA VAL A 184 -39.94 -17.22 -0.13
C VAL A 184 -40.69 -16.23 0.74
N SER A 185 -40.05 -15.10 1.07
CA SER A 185 -40.73 -14.02 1.77
C SER A 185 -41.75 -13.29 0.90
N ILE A 186 -42.80 -12.75 1.53
CA ILE A 186 -43.74 -11.83 0.86
C ILE A 186 -43.22 -10.40 0.97
N ALA A 187 -42.81 -9.98 2.17
CA ALA A 187 -42.13 -8.72 2.39
C ALA A 187 -40.65 -8.81 1.94
N THR A 188 -40.10 -7.68 1.51
CA THR A 188 -38.69 -7.57 1.12
C THR A 188 -37.81 -7.11 2.28
N ILE A 189 -36.53 -7.41 2.19
CA ILE A 189 -35.47 -6.77 2.96
C ILE A 189 -34.88 -5.68 2.06
N THR A 190 -35.05 -4.42 2.44
CA THR A 190 -34.45 -3.28 1.74
C THR A 190 -33.06 -3.06 2.31
N VAL A 191 -32.03 -3.34 1.51
CA VAL A 191 -30.63 -3.08 1.90
C VAL A 191 -30.30 -1.63 1.55
N LEU A 192 -30.09 -0.82 2.58
CA LEU A 192 -29.76 0.61 2.48
C LEU A 192 -28.24 0.84 2.44
N PRO A 193 -27.78 1.94 1.83
CA PRO A 193 -26.36 2.27 1.80
C PRO A 193 -25.77 2.49 3.19
N ASN A 194 -24.46 2.34 3.25
CA ASN A 194 -23.64 2.67 4.40
C ASN A 194 -22.28 3.25 3.95
N ILE A 195 -21.62 3.98 4.83
CA ILE A 195 -20.23 4.42 4.66
C ILE A 195 -19.40 3.99 5.86
N PHE A 196 -18.10 3.86 5.65
CA PHE A 196 -17.12 3.57 6.70
C PHE A 196 -15.89 4.43 6.47
N VAL A 197 -15.49 5.16 7.50
CA VAL A 197 -14.32 6.01 7.45
C VAL A 197 -13.19 5.42 8.29
N SER A 198 -11.97 5.47 7.77
CA SER A 198 -10.78 5.04 8.50
C SER A 198 -9.60 5.99 8.25
N PRO A 199 -8.74 6.24 9.26
CA PRO A 199 -8.83 5.78 10.65
C PRO A 199 -10.03 6.38 11.42
N THR A 200 -10.52 5.67 12.45
CA THR A 200 -11.61 6.16 13.34
C THR A 200 -11.08 6.86 14.59
N THR A 201 -9.78 6.72 14.87
CA THR A 201 -9.10 7.41 15.97
C THR A 201 -8.71 8.83 15.55
N PRO A 202 -8.57 9.76 16.50
CA PRO A 202 -8.03 11.08 16.21
C PRO A 202 -6.67 11.01 15.49
N VAL A 203 -6.55 11.69 14.36
CA VAL A 203 -5.30 11.75 13.56
C VAL A 203 -4.86 13.19 13.28
N PRO A 204 -3.58 13.43 12.98
CA PRO A 204 -3.08 14.74 12.57
C PRO A 204 -3.73 15.25 11.28
N ALA A 205 -3.80 16.57 11.12
CA ALA A 205 -4.17 17.20 9.85
C ALA A 205 -3.26 16.72 8.71
N GLY A 206 -3.81 16.57 7.50
CA GLY A 206 -3.11 16.04 6.33
C GLY A 206 -2.98 14.51 6.25
N THR A 207 -3.30 13.78 7.33
CA THR A 207 -3.33 12.30 7.29
C THR A 207 -4.34 11.81 6.25
N THR A 208 -3.99 10.80 5.44
CA THR A 208 -4.91 10.25 4.45
C THR A 208 -6.05 9.50 5.11
N MET A 209 -7.26 9.98 4.89
CA MET A 209 -8.52 9.34 5.30
C MET A 209 -9.06 8.50 4.16
N ASN A 210 -9.59 7.32 4.47
CA ASN A 210 -10.27 6.44 3.51
C ASN A 210 -11.76 6.38 3.83
N VAL A 211 -12.60 6.62 2.83
CA VAL A 211 -14.04 6.45 2.87
C VAL A 211 -14.41 5.28 1.98
N GLN A 212 -15.05 4.26 2.56
CA GLN A 212 -15.61 3.14 1.83
C GLN A 212 -17.13 3.22 1.89
N GLY A 213 -17.79 3.32 0.73
CA GLY A 213 -19.23 3.19 0.61
C GLY A 213 -19.63 1.78 0.19
N VAL A 214 -20.76 1.28 0.70
CA VAL A 214 -21.35 -0.01 0.34
C VAL A 214 -22.87 0.07 0.17
N ALA A 215 -23.44 -0.88 -0.58
CA ALA A 215 -24.87 -0.95 -0.90
C ALA A 215 -25.45 0.32 -1.53
N TRP A 216 -24.65 1.01 -2.32
CA TRP A 216 -25.12 2.13 -3.13
C TRP A 216 -25.77 1.62 -4.43
N PRO A 217 -26.77 2.33 -4.98
CA PRO A 217 -27.34 2.00 -6.29
C PRO A 217 -26.29 2.08 -7.39
N THR A 218 -26.19 1.06 -8.24
CA THR A 218 -25.13 0.92 -9.27
C THR A 218 -25.25 1.90 -10.44
N ASN A 219 -26.36 2.62 -10.54
CA ASN A 219 -26.66 3.55 -11.65
C ASN A 219 -26.81 5.02 -11.19
N GLY A 220 -26.55 5.32 -9.92
CA GLY A 220 -26.65 6.66 -9.35
C GLY A 220 -25.28 7.26 -9.05
N LEU A 221 -25.17 8.60 -9.06
CA LEU A 221 -23.99 9.29 -8.56
C LEU A 221 -24.13 9.53 -7.05
N VAL A 222 -23.05 9.32 -6.31
CA VAL A 222 -22.95 9.57 -4.87
C VAL A 222 -22.11 10.81 -4.65
N ASN A 223 -22.67 11.82 -4.00
CA ASN A 223 -21.89 12.94 -3.51
C ASN A 223 -21.39 12.60 -2.11
N VAL A 224 -20.07 12.63 -1.93
CA VAL A 224 -19.43 12.46 -0.63
C VAL A 224 -18.82 13.80 -0.25
N THR A 225 -19.28 14.36 0.86
CA THR A 225 -18.88 15.68 1.36
C THR A 225 -18.36 15.57 2.77
N VAL A 226 -17.22 16.21 3.02
CA VAL A 226 -16.64 16.40 4.35
C VAL A 226 -16.94 17.84 4.75
N TRP A 227 -17.62 18.01 5.88
CA TRP A 227 -18.05 19.33 6.34
C TRP A 227 -18.05 19.43 7.86
N ASP A 228 -17.92 20.65 8.35
CA ASP A 228 -17.98 20.95 9.78
C ASP A 228 -19.44 21.19 10.21
N PRO A 229 -20.00 20.33 11.10
CA PRO A 229 -21.38 20.44 11.55
C PRO A 229 -21.68 21.72 12.33
N SER A 230 -20.66 22.38 12.90
CA SER A 230 -20.81 23.59 13.70
C SER A 230 -20.83 24.88 12.87
N SER A 231 -20.16 24.89 11.71
CA SER A 231 -19.99 26.09 10.87
C SER A 231 -20.53 25.96 9.45
N THR A 232 -21.03 24.78 9.07
CA THR A 232 -21.50 24.40 7.72
C THR A 232 -20.46 24.55 6.60
N ILE A 233 -19.19 24.76 6.95
CA ILE A 233 -18.11 24.90 5.96
C ILE A 233 -17.77 23.54 5.38
N ILE A 234 -17.76 23.45 4.05
CA ILE A 234 -17.33 22.27 3.29
C ILE A 234 -15.80 22.25 3.22
N ARG A 235 -15.20 21.14 3.65
CA ARG A 235 -13.75 20.89 3.66
C ARG A 235 -13.29 20.20 2.37
N ALA A 236 -14.07 19.22 1.91
CA ALA A 236 -13.81 18.48 0.69
C ALA A 236 -15.12 17.90 0.15
N THR A 237 -15.24 17.75 -1.17
CA THR A 237 -16.40 17.13 -1.79
C THR A 237 -15.97 16.39 -3.05
N THR A 238 -16.67 15.30 -3.38
CA THR A 238 -16.44 14.53 -4.59
C THR A 238 -17.74 13.88 -5.08
N LEU A 239 -17.78 13.55 -6.37
CA LEU A 239 -18.89 12.87 -7.01
C LEU A 239 -18.39 11.53 -7.56
N ILE A 240 -18.98 10.42 -7.11
CA ILE A 240 -18.47 9.07 -7.36
C ILE A 240 -19.58 8.20 -7.95
N THR A 241 -19.24 7.41 -8.97
CA THR A 241 -20.10 6.34 -9.48
C THR A 241 -19.76 5.02 -8.77
N PRO A 242 -20.69 4.42 -8.01
CA PRO A 242 -20.47 3.12 -7.37
C PRO A 242 -20.17 2.01 -8.39
N ALA A 243 -19.37 1.03 -7.99
CA ALA A 243 -19.12 -0.18 -8.75
C ALA A 243 -20.39 -1.04 -8.88
N SER A 244 -20.34 -2.08 -9.72
CA SER A 244 -21.47 -2.98 -9.98
C SER A 244 -21.96 -3.77 -8.76
N ASP A 245 -21.16 -3.86 -7.71
CA ASP A 245 -21.51 -4.46 -6.42
C ASP A 245 -22.03 -3.42 -5.40
N GLY A 246 -22.21 -2.17 -5.82
CA GLY A 246 -22.67 -1.06 -4.99
C GLY A 246 -21.60 -0.46 -4.08
N THR A 247 -20.32 -0.77 -4.30
CA THR A 247 -19.21 -0.25 -3.49
C THR A 247 -18.55 0.98 -4.12
N PHE A 248 -17.95 1.83 -3.30
CA PHE A 248 -17.00 2.84 -3.76
C PHE A 248 -15.89 3.08 -2.73
N ALA A 249 -14.79 3.68 -3.17
CA ALA A 249 -13.72 4.14 -2.31
C ALA A 249 -13.31 5.58 -2.67
N TRP A 250 -13.02 6.38 -1.66
CA TRP A 250 -12.46 7.72 -1.84
C TRP A 250 -11.47 8.03 -0.73
N THR A 251 -10.43 8.79 -1.08
CA THR A 251 -9.43 9.24 -0.12
C THR A 251 -9.35 10.76 -0.13
N PHE A 252 -9.21 11.35 1.05
CA PHE A 252 -8.98 12.78 1.20
C PHE A 252 -7.96 13.04 2.32
N PRO A 253 -7.19 14.14 2.25
CA PRO A 253 -6.34 14.53 3.37
C PRO A 253 -7.21 15.07 4.50
N MET A 254 -6.94 14.64 5.74
CA MET A 254 -7.64 15.12 6.92
C MET A 254 -7.60 16.66 6.95
N PRO A 255 -8.75 17.34 7.12
CA PRO A 255 -8.81 18.79 7.13
C PRO A 255 -7.91 19.42 8.20
N ASP A 256 -7.56 20.67 7.96
CA ASP A 256 -6.76 21.48 8.89
C ASP A 256 -7.56 22.72 9.27
N GLU A 257 -8.07 22.78 10.51
CA GLU A 257 -8.89 23.91 10.98
C GLU A 257 -8.17 25.25 10.90
N GLY A 258 -6.84 25.24 10.96
CA GLY A 258 -6.05 26.45 10.77
C GLY A 258 -6.37 27.14 9.45
N LYS A 259 -6.72 26.39 8.39
CA LYS A 259 -7.09 26.94 7.07
C LYS A 259 -8.49 27.54 7.00
N PHE A 260 -9.43 27.05 7.81
CA PHE A 260 -10.86 27.26 7.55
C PHE A 260 -11.55 28.12 8.61
N ALA A 261 -10.97 28.25 9.79
CA ALA A 261 -11.53 29.06 10.85
C ALA A 261 -10.48 30.01 11.40
N ASN A 262 -10.87 31.27 11.65
CA ASN A 262 -10.09 32.21 12.48
C ASN A 262 -10.08 31.76 13.98
N ILE A 263 -10.13 30.45 14.25
CA ILE A 263 -10.21 29.88 15.59
C ILE A 263 -8.80 29.79 16.15
N LYS A 264 -8.44 30.81 16.94
CA LYS A 264 -7.18 30.91 17.70
C LYS A 264 -7.19 30.11 19.01
N THR A 265 -8.14 29.20 19.21
CA THR A 265 -8.24 28.41 20.46
C THR A 265 -7.94 26.94 20.15
N PRO A 266 -6.82 26.39 20.65
CA PRO A 266 -6.51 24.98 20.48
C PRO A 266 -7.53 24.14 21.25
N ALA A 267 -8.25 23.29 20.53
CA ALA A 267 -9.01 22.20 21.11
C ALA A 267 -8.17 20.91 21.05
N ALA A 268 -8.27 20.05 22.07
CA ALA A 268 -7.57 18.77 22.09
C ALA A 268 -8.02 17.84 20.95
N THR A 269 -9.23 18.04 20.43
CA THR A 269 -9.79 17.30 19.30
C THR A 269 -10.87 18.15 18.64
N TYR A 270 -10.89 18.16 17.31
CA TYR A 270 -11.95 18.75 16.51
C TYR A 270 -12.72 17.65 15.78
N THR A 271 -13.96 17.94 15.38
CA THR A 271 -14.88 16.97 14.78
C THR A 271 -15.48 17.49 13.49
N ASP A 272 -15.26 16.77 12.40
CA ASP A 272 -15.94 16.97 11.13
C ASP A 272 -16.85 15.78 10.83
N THR A 273 -17.72 15.94 9.84
CA THR A 273 -18.62 14.89 9.38
C THR A 273 -18.33 14.54 7.93
N VAL A 274 -18.10 13.26 7.65
CA VAL A 274 -18.17 12.71 6.29
C VAL A 274 -19.62 12.30 6.06
N GLU A 275 -20.25 12.90 5.07
CA GLU A 275 -21.62 12.60 4.68
C GLU A 275 -21.67 12.16 3.23
N ALA A 276 -22.43 11.11 2.94
CA ALA A 276 -22.67 10.64 1.59
C ALA A 276 -24.17 10.56 1.31
N PHE A 277 -24.58 11.03 0.15
CA PHE A 277 -25.98 11.05 -0.30
C PHE A 277 -26.08 10.89 -1.83
N ASN A 278 -27.23 10.41 -2.29
CA ASN A 278 -27.50 10.19 -3.71
C ASN A 278 -27.89 11.50 -4.41
N THR A 279 -27.27 11.83 -5.55
CA THR A 279 -27.50 13.12 -6.21
C THR A 279 -28.77 13.21 -7.04
N THR A 280 -29.58 12.15 -7.10
CA THR A 280 -30.87 12.15 -7.82
C THR A 280 -31.87 13.14 -7.20
N THR A 281 -31.60 13.68 -6.00
CA THR A 281 -32.47 14.60 -5.25
C THR A 281 -32.09 16.09 -5.35
N GLY A 282 -30.95 16.46 -5.95
CA GLY A 282 -30.56 17.84 -6.31
C GLY A 282 -30.24 18.82 -5.15
N ILE A 283 -28.94 19.18 -4.98
CA ILE A 283 -28.35 20.23 -4.11
C ILE A 283 -28.52 20.05 -2.58
N LEU A 284 -27.39 20.01 -1.86
CA LEU A 284 -27.31 19.90 -0.40
C LEU A 284 -28.20 20.90 0.39
N PRO A 285 -28.98 20.43 1.39
CA PRO A 285 -29.36 19.03 1.64
C PRO A 285 -30.83 18.79 1.28
N PRO A 286 -31.15 17.96 0.28
CA PRO A 286 -32.47 17.38 0.13
C PRO A 286 -32.45 16.06 0.90
N SER A 287 -32.99 16.09 2.12
CA SER A 287 -33.03 14.95 3.03
C SER A 287 -33.84 13.80 2.42
N ASP A 288 -33.17 12.77 1.92
CA ASP A 288 -33.74 11.42 1.93
C ASP A 288 -33.08 10.67 3.09
N PRO A 289 -33.67 10.72 4.30
CA PRO A 289 -33.07 10.15 5.51
C PRO A 289 -32.85 8.63 5.44
N LEU A 290 -33.31 7.96 4.37
CA LEU A 290 -33.02 6.56 4.09
C LEU A 290 -31.66 6.33 3.43
N PHE A 291 -31.25 7.21 2.52
CA PHE A 291 -30.02 7.04 1.72
C PHE A 291 -28.87 7.92 2.20
N ASP A 292 -29.15 8.94 3.02
CA ASP A 292 -28.15 9.80 3.64
C ASP A 292 -27.46 9.05 4.78
N VAL A 293 -26.14 9.02 4.74
CA VAL A 293 -25.28 8.39 5.76
C VAL A 293 -24.14 9.30 6.13
N SER A 294 -23.91 9.43 7.43
CA SER A 294 -22.85 10.25 7.96
C SER A 294 -22.02 9.50 9.00
N GLN A 295 -20.73 9.84 9.06
CA GLN A 295 -19.81 9.41 10.10
C GLN A 295 -18.95 10.58 10.55
N SER A 296 -18.79 10.72 11.86
CA SER A 296 -17.87 11.68 12.45
C SER A 296 -16.43 11.24 12.26
N ILE A 297 -15.57 12.20 11.96
CA ILE A 297 -14.12 12.06 11.95
C ILE A 297 -13.51 13.01 12.97
N PHE A 298 -12.39 12.59 13.56
CA PHE A 298 -11.74 13.31 14.63
C PHE A 298 -10.30 13.64 14.24
N TYR A 299 -9.87 14.88 14.46
CA TYR A 299 -8.48 15.26 14.24
C TYR A 299 -7.96 16.16 15.36
N ILE A 300 -6.64 16.21 15.47
CA ILE A 300 -5.92 16.88 16.56
C ILE A 300 -5.27 18.16 16.04
N GLY A 301 -5.38 19.24 16.81
CA GLY A 301 -4.72 20.52 16.49
C GLY A 301 -3.19 20.42 16.54
N ARG A 302 -2.53 21.16 15.64
CA ARG A 302 -1.07 21.28 15.63
C ARG A 302 -0.58 22.08 16.84
N GLN A 303 0.57 21.71 17.38
CA GLN A 303 1.17 22.42 18.53
C GLN A 303 2.71 22.40 18.49
N PHE A 304 3.34 23.44 19.02
CA PHE A 304 4.77 23.34 19.39
C PHE A 304 4.87 22.77 20.80
N ASP A 305 5.78 21.81 20.99
CA ASP A 305 5.94 21.11 22.26
C ASP A 305 7.00 21.80 23.15
N TRP A 306 8.11 22.27 22.56
CA TRP A 306 9.13 23.07 23.27
C TRP A 306 10.09 23.78 22.30
N PHE A 307 10.83 24.76 22.84
CA PHE A 307 11.88 25.51 22.16
C PHE A 307 13.18 25.51 22.97
N LEU A 308 14.32 25.62 22.30
CA LEU A 308 15.62 25.88 22.93
C LEU A 308 16.48 26.76 22.03
N SER A 309 17.06 27.81 22.61
CA SER A 309 17.96 28.74 21.91
C SER A 309 19.38 28.58 22.44
N LYS A 310 20.34 28.39 21.52
CA LYS A 310 21.77 28.34 21.82
C LYS A 310 22.51 29.42 21.05
N ASP A 311 23.52 30.01 21.66
CA ASP A 311 24.42 30.94 20.98
C ASP A 311 25.43 30.20 20.08
N ASN A 312 26.28 30.97 19.39
CA ASN A 312 27.29 30.42 18.48
C ASN A 312 28.36 29.57 19.20
N ALA A 313 28.50 29.70 20.52
CA ALA A 313 29.39 28.87 21.35
C ALA A 313 28.68 27.62 21.91
N GLY A 314 27.40 27.41 21.60
CA GLY A 314 26.59 26.28 22.06
C GLY A 314 26.02 26.46 23.47
N THR A 315 26.16 27.64 24.07
CA THR A 315 25.61 27.96 25.40
C THR A 315 24.14 28.35 25.27
N THR A 316 23.31 27.88 26.21
CA THR A 316 21.88 28.26 26.24
C THR A 316 21.73 29.77 26.44
N VAL A 317 20.97 30.42 25.55
CA VAL A 317 20.68 31.85 25.66
C VAL A 317 19.65 32.06 26.77
N ALA A 318 20.03 32.74 27.84
CA ALA A 318 19.14 33.08 28.95
C ALA A 318 18.09 34.12 28.51
N GLY A 319 16.84 33.91 28.92
CA GLY A 319 15.73 34.81 28.63
C GLY A 319 14.43 34.31 29.24
N PRO A 320 13.41 35.18 29.39
CA PRO A 320 12.11 34.74 29.85
C PRO A 320 11.57 33.70 28.86
N LEU A 321 11.62 32.43 29.24
CA LEU A 321 10.76 31.43 28.64
C LEU A 321 9.36 31.75 29.14
N SER A 322 8.61 32.58 28.41
CA SER A 322 7.16 32.68 28.64
C SER A 322 6.52 31.39 28.11
N GLY A 323 6.66 30.33 28.90
CA GLY A 323 6.13 28.99 28.71
C GLY A 323 6.51 28.17 29.94
N PRO A 324 5.57 27.74 30.78
CA PRO A 324 5.86 27.00 32.00
C PRO A 324 6.40 25.62 31.60
N PHE A 325 7.59 25.29 32.12
CA PHE A 325 7.91 23.89 32.39
C PHE A 325 6.77 23.33 33.25
N GLY A 326 5.91 22.51 32.65
CA GLY A 326 4.87 21.76 33.36
C GLY A 326 3.48 22.39 33.42
N SER A 327 2.91 22.82 32.29
CA SER A 327 1.47 22.67 31.97
C SER A 327 1.19 23.41 30.66
N TRP A 328 1.04 22.63 29.59
CA TRP A 328 0.74 23.02 28.20
C TRP A 328 -0.04 24.34 28.05
N PRO A 329 0.61 25.44 27.63
CA PRO A 329 -0.05 26.51 26.93
C PRO A 329 0.25 26.40 25.43
N ASP A 330 -0.77 26.68 24.64
CA ASP A 330 -0.67 27.08 23.25
C ASP A 330 0.59 27.92 22.98
N ALA A 331 1.50 27.40 22.16
CA ALA A 331 2.74 28.07 21.81
C ALA A 331 2.58 29.12 20.69
N SER A 332 1.36 29.37 20.21
CA SER A 332 1.07 30.50 19.31
C SER A 332 1.35 31.82 20.04
N GLY A 333 2.51 32.42 19.80
CA GLY A 333 2.95 33.67 20.42
C GLY A 333 4.04 33.54 21.49
N ALA A 334 4.68 32.37 21.63
CA ALA A 334 5.84 32.21 22.51
C ALA A 334 6.98 33.16 22.09
N THR A 335 7.56 33.88 23.05
CA THR A 335 8.72 34.76 22.83
C THR A 335 9.93 34.22 23.58
N PHE A 336 11.09 34.14 22.92
CA PHE A 336 12.34 33.76 23.57
C PHE A 336 13.53 34.52 22.98
N ASN A 337 14.64 34.56 23.72
CA ASN A 337 15.84 35.26 23.29
C ASN A 337 16.67 34.43 22.30
N GLY A 338 17.20 35.07 21.26
CA GLY A 338 18.12 34.50 20.28
C GLY A 338 19.36 35.36 20.12
N LYS A 339 20.44 34.74 19.65
CA LYS A 339 21.63 35.45 19.16
C LYS A 339 21.80 35.08 17.69
N VAL A 340 22.18 36.05 16.87
CA VAL A 340 22.49 35.84 15.44
C VAL A 340 23.58 34.77 15.29
N LEU A 341 23.44 33.90 14.29
CA LEU A 341 24.24 32.67 14.09
C LEU A 341 24.09 31.60 15.20
N GLY A 342 23.34 31.89 16.26
CA GLY A 342 22.89 30.90 17.22
C GLY A 342 21.93 29.88 16.59
N THR A 343 21.69 28.78 17.29
CA THR A 343 20.79 27.71 16.85
C THR A 343 19.50 27.73 17.65
N ILE A 344 18.37 27.68 16.95
CA ILE A 344 17.04 27.51 17.54
C ILE A 344 16.55 26.10 17.25
N TYR A 345 16.21 25.36 18.31
CA TYR A 345 15.58 24.05 18.27
C TYR A 345 14.08 24.21 18.47
N VAL A 346 13.30 23.55 17.63
CA VAL A 346 11.84 23.56 17.66
C VAL A 346 11.34 22.13 17.58
N ASN A 347 10.49 21.75 18.53
CA ASN A 347 9.72 20.52 18.47
C ASN A 347 8.23 20.84 18.36
N GLY A 348 7.52 20.02 17.60
CA GLY A 348 6.07 20.11 17.50
C GLY A 348 5.43 18.77 17.19
N SER A 349 4.12 18.73 17.41
CA SER A 349 3.27 17.54 17.28
C SER A 349 2.02 17.83 16.45
N ASN A 350 1.48 16.76 15.84
CA ASN A 350 0.28 16.77 15.00
C ASN A 350 0.39 17.58 13.69
N PHE A 351 1.60 17.77 13.16
CA PHE A 351 1.82 18.38 11.84
C PHE A 351 1.57 17.37 10.71
N ASN A 352 1.39 17.85 9.48
CA ASN A 352 1.16 16.97 8.34
C ASN A 352 2.36 16.03 8.13
N PRO A 353 2.20 14.70 8.33
CA PRO A 353 3.29 13.73 8.28
C PRO A 353 3.95 13.60 6.90
N SER A 354 3.32 14.13 5.85
CA SER A 354 3.79 14.04 4.46
C SER A 354 4.32 15.38 3.88
N GLY A 355 4.29 16.46 4.66
CA GLY A 355 4.69 17.80 4.24
C GLY A 355 6.17 18.12 4.47
N SER A 356 6.74 18.98 3.62
CA SER A 356 8.04 19.62 3.88
C SER A 356 7.85 20.82 4.81
N LEU A 357 8.70 20.95 5.83
CA LEU A 357 8.69 22.11 6.74
C LEU A 357 9.73 23.13 6.29
N THR A 358 9.31 24.38 6.10
CA THR A 358 10.17 25.55 5.90
C THR A 358 9.97 26.56 7.03
N ILE A 359 10.93 27.46 7.22
CA ILE A 359 10.84 28.49 8.24
C ILE A 359 10.83 29.85 7.54
N ASN A 360 9.84 30.68 7.84
CA ASN A 360 9.80 32.05 7.37
C ASN A 360 10.15 32.97 8.53
N TRP A 361 11.30 33.62 8.41
CA TRP A 361 11.76 34.65 9.33
C TRP A 361 11.22 36.01 8.88
N ASP A 362 10.72 36.80 9.83
CA ASP A 362 10.03 38.07 9.59
C ASP A 362 8.89 37.94 8.57
N TYR A 363 8.05 36.92 8.78
CA TYR A 363 7.00 36.53 7.82
C TYR A 363 5.95 37.61 7.54
N ASP A 364 5.84 38.61 8.43
CA ASP A 364 4.89 39.72 8.35
C ASP A 364 5.51 41.01 7.78
N THR A 365 6.75 40.95 7.31
CA THR A 365 7.44 42.09 6.68
C THR A 365 7.36 42.04 5.16
N ALA A 366 7.74 43.15 4.50
CA ALA A 366 7.77 43.25 3.04
C ALA A 366 8.84 42.35 2.36
N SER A 367 9.75 41.74 3.13
CA SER A 367 10.84 40.91 2.61
C SER A 367 11.17 39.78 3.60
N PRO A 368 10.28 38.77 3.74
CA PRO A 368 10.52 37.65 4.63
C PRO A 368 11.68 36.79 4.15
N VAL A 369 12.45 36.23 5.07
CA VAL A 369 13.59 35.35 4.78
C VAL A 369 13.16 33.90 4.97
N THR A 370 13.13 33.13 3.89
CA THR A 370 12.89 31.68 3.97
C THR A 370 14.18 30.95 4.37
N ILE A 371 14.14 30.30 5.52
CA ILE A 371 15.22 29.47 6.06
C ILE A 371 14.85 28.00 5.83
N THR A 372 15.75 27.27 5.19
CA THR A 372 15.69 25.80 5.16
C THR A 372 16.23 25.29 6.49
N PRO A 373 15.49 24.49 7.26
CA PRO A 373 15.99 23.93 8.51
C PRO A 373 17.29 23.17 8.30
N SER A 374 18.27 23.38 9.17
CA SER A 374 19.57 22.71 9.11
C SER A 374 19.47 21.21 9.41
N PHE A 375 18.37 20.79 10.02
CA PHE A 375 18.01 19.39 10.25
C PHE A 375 16.50 19.27 10.45
N ILE A 376 15.96 18.16 9.97
CA ILE A 376 14.59 17.73 10.23
C ILE A 376 14.67 16.24 10.59
N LYS A 377 14.31 15.88 11.82
CA LYS A 377 14.02 14.48 12.14
C LYS A 377 12.66 14.17 11.53
N ALA A 378 12.65 13.20 10.60
CA ALA A 378 11.48 12.82 9.81
C ALA A 378 10.23 12.69 10.68
N LEU A 379 9.12 13.24 10.18
CA LEU A 379 7.84 13.24 10.85
C LEU A 379 7.46 11.80 11.18
N THR A 380 7.13 11.54 12.44
CA THR A 380 6.49 10.27 12.77
C THR A 380 5.16 10.17 12.03
N SER A 381 4.59 8.97 11.90
CA SER A 381 3.23 8.79 11.37
C SER A 381 2.16 9.57 12.17
N ALA A 382 2.51 10.10 13.34
CA ALA A 382 1.68 10.98 14.18
C ALA A 382 1.99 12.48 14.00
N GLY A 383 2.79 12.86 13.00
CA GLY A 383 3.03 14.27 12.70
C GLY A 383 3.97 15.00 13.66
N ALA A 384 4.69 14.26 14.51
CA ALA A 384 5.69 14.85 15.42
C ALA A 384 7.00 15.12 14.68
N PHE A 385 7.57 16.30 14.86
CA PHE A 385 8.84 16.70 14.28
C PHE A 385 9.79 17.29 15.32
N GLN A 386 11.08 17.23 15.00
CA GLN A 386 12.13 18.01 15.63
C GLN A 386 12.96 18.65 14.52
N LEU A 387 13.10 19.97 14.58
CA LEU A 387 13.93 20.71 13.64
C LEU A 387 14.84 21.68 14.40
N TYR A 388 15.91 22.10 13.75
CA TYR A 388 16.65 23.26 14.18
C TYR A 388 17.13 24.09 12.99
N PHE A 389 17.35 25.37 13.25
CA PHE A 389 17.83 26.31 12.25
C PHE A 389 18.74 27.36 12.88
N THR A 390 19.60 27.93 12.05
CA THR A 390 20.49 29.02 12.44
C THR A 390 19.77 30.36 12.32
N VAL A 391 19.85 31.17 13.37
CA VAL A 391 19.32 32.55 13.36
C VAL A 391 20.06 33.34 12.27
N PRO A 392 19.34 33.93 11.30
CA PRO A 392 19.96 34.67 10.22
C PRO A 392 20.62 35.96 10.74
N ILE A 393 21.47 36.58 9.90
CA ILE A 393 22.01 37.90 10.22
C ILE A 393 20.86 38.91 10.18
N THR A 394 20.50 39.43 11.35
CA THR A 394 19.35 40.31 11.55
C THR A 394 19.61 41.33 12.66
N THR A 395 18.74 42.32 12.73
CA THR A 395 18.83 43.46 13.64
C THR A 395 18.50 43.12 15.09
N LEU A 396 18.81 44.03 16.00
CA LEU A 396 18.34 43.97 17.39
C LEU A 396 16.80 43.99 17.48
N GLY A 397 16.24 43.21 18.40
CA GLY A 397 14.83 43.30 18.79
C GLY A 397 13.96 42.14 18.32
N THR A 398 12.65 42.38 18.24
CA THR A 398 11.63 41.36 18.03
C THR A 398 11.51 40.95 16.56
N HIS A 399 11.60 39.65 16.29
CA HIS A 399 11.42 39.04 14.97
C HIS A 399 10.30 38.00 15.00
N HIS A 400 9.41 38.03 14.01
CA HIS A 400 8.27 37.12 13.91
C HIS A 400 8.59 35.95 12.99
N VAL A 401 8.54 34.73 13.52
CA VAL A 401 9.01 33.52 12.83
C VAL A 401 7.84 32.56 12.66
N ALA A 402 7.72 31.93 11.50
CA ALA A 402 6.73 30.91 11.25
C ALA A 402 7.33 29.60 10.74
N VAL A 403 6.89 28.47 11.28
CA VAL A 403 7.06 27.15 10.67
C VAL A 403 5.93 26.95 9.67
N VAL A 404 6.29 26.77 8.42
CA VAL A 404 5.36 26.65 7.30
C VAL A 404 5.42 25.24 6.75
N ASP A 405 4.24 24.66 6.57
CA ASP A 405 4.00 23.46 5.78
C ASP A 405 3.17 23.87 4.55
N ALA A 406 3.09 23.04 3.51
CA ALA A 406 2.30 23.27 2.28
C ALA A 406 0.82 23.62 2.54
N SER A 407 0.36 23.42 3.78
CA SER A 407 -0.99 23.71 4.22
C SER A 407 -1.15 24.99 5.03
N TRP A 408 -0.22 25.40 5.90
CA TRP A 408 -0.44 26.55 6.79
C TRP A 408 0.85 26.97 7.52
N SER A 409 0.83 28.13 8.18
CA SER A 409 1.95 28.70 8.95
C SER A 409 1.65 28.82 10.45
N TRP A 410 2.54 28.29 11.29
CA TRP A 410 2.47 28.43 12.76
C TRP A 410 3.59 29.34 13.26
N ASN A 411 3.25 30.35 14.05
CA ASN A 411 4.17 31.43 14.41
C ASN A 411 4.63 31.40 15.87
N PHE A 412 5.81 31.95 16.09
CA PHE A 412 6.44 32.26 17.37
C PHE A 412 7.36 33.49 17.18
N THR A 413 7.91 34.01 18.27
CA THR A 413 8.68 35.25 18.27
C THR A 413 10.07 35.04 18.85
N VAL A 414 11.09 35.64 18.21
CA VAL A 414 12.47 35.63 18.67
C VAL A 414 12.93 37.05 18.94
N ASN A 415 13.39 37.32 20.16
CA ASN A 415 14.01 38.59 20.53
C ASN A 415 15.54 38.48 20.41
N ILE A 416 16.13 39.24 19.49
CA ILE A 416 17.56 39.17 19.17
C ILE A 416 18.37 40.02 20.13
N LEU A 417 19.44 39.43 20.67
CA LEU A 417 20.44 40.08 21.54
C LEU A 417 21.73 40.38 20.76
N THR A 418 22.42 41.46 21.16
CA THR A 418 23.74 41.81 20.65
C THR A 418 24.77 40.72 20.95
N THR A 419 25.69 40.50 20.01
CA THR A 419 26.81 39.55 20.18
C THR A 419 28.07 40.13 19.56
N LEU A 420 29.20 39.97 20.25
CA LEU A 420 30.52 40.34 19.77
C LEU A 420 31.40 39.09 19.72
N VAL A 421 32.08 38.89 18.60
CA VAL A 421 33.01 37.77 18.40
C VAL A 421 34.37 38.35 18.04
N LEU A 422 35.40 37.95 18.78
CA LEU A 422 36.79 38.29 18.51
C LEU A 422 37.48 37.08 17.89
N ASN A 423 38.29 37.32 16.87
CA ASN A 423 39.12 36.28 16.26
C ASN A 423 40.49 36.87 15.86
N PRO A 424 41.59 36.48 16.53
CA PRO A 424 41.65 35.54 17.66
C PRO A 424 41.10 36.15 18.98
N THR A 425 40.91 35.32 20.01
CA THR A 425 40.50 35.76 21.38
C THR A 425 41.69 35.99 22.31
N SER A 426 42.90 35.66 21.87
CA SER A 426 44.15 35.94 22.57
C SER A 426 45.28 36.16 21.57
N GLY A 427 46.36 36.77 22.03
CA GLY A 427 47.58 36.96 21.24
C GLY A 427 48.43 38.10 21.78
N PRO A 428 49.67 38.23 21.32
CA PRO A 428 50.56 39.28 21.77
C PRO A 428 50.20 40.66 21.19
N GLU A 429 50.90 41.68 21.68
CA GLU A 429 50.94 42.99 21.05
C GLU A 429 51.09 42.91 19.52
N GLY A 430 50.43 43.81 18.81
CA GLY A 430 50.48 43.83 17.34
C GLY A 430 49.58 42.79 16.67
N THR A 431 48.92 41.91 17.43
CA THR A 431 47.95 40.96 16.87
C THR A 431 46.79 41.72 16.22
N ILE A 432 46.51 41.41 14.95
CA ILE A 432 45.33 41.94 14.27
C ILE A 432 44.13 41.10 14.66
N VAL A 433 43.18 41.70 15.39
CA VAL A 433 41.97 41.04 15.88
C VAL A 433 40.80 41.44 15.01
N GLN A 434 40.17 40.47 14.35
CA GLN A 434 38.91 40.67 13.68
C GLN A 434 37.78 40.75 14.71
N VAL A 435 36.94 41.76 14.57
CA VAL A 435 35.76 41.99 15.41
C VAL A 435 34.52 41.89 14.55
N LEU A 436 33.69 40.91 14.86
CA LEU A 436 32.38 40.71 14.23
C LEU A 436 31.29 41.01 15.25
N GLY A 437 30.43 41.97 14.93
CA GLY A 437 29.28 42.30 15.76
C GLY A 437 27.97 42.00 15.06
N TYR A 438 27.05 41.36 15.79
CA TYR A 438 25.75 40.96 15.28
C TYR A 438 24.61 41.39 16.20
N GLY A 439 23.40 41.52 15.66
CA GLY A 439 22.22 41.86 16.43
C GLY A 439 22.23 43.29 16.98
N PHE A 440 22.89 44.22 16.28
CA PHE A 440 22.82 45.65 16.58
C PHE A 440 21.68 46.32 15.80
N GLU A 441 21.39 47.58 16.12
CA GLU A 441 20.41 48.39 15.38
C GLU A 441 20.88 48.62 13.93
N ALA A 442 19.98 48.65 12.94
CA ALA A 442 20.33 48.88 11.54
C ALA A 442 20.82 50.32 11.29
N ASN A 443 21.87 50.47 10.47
CA ASN A 443 22.39 51.76 9.99
C ASN A 443 22.73 52.77 11.10
N LYS A 444 23.16 52.29 12.27
CA LYS A 444 23.54 53.15 13.40
C LYS A 444 25.05 53.31 13.50
N PRO A 445 25.54 54.49 13.94
CA PRO A 445 26.96 54.68 14.20
C PRO A 445 27.42 53.73 15.31
N LEU A 446 28.50 53.01 15.05
CA LEU A 446 29.15 52.11 15.98
C LEU A 446 30.38 52.79 16.57
N THR A 447 30.65 52.51 17.85
CA THR A 447 31.96 52.79 18.44
C THR A 447 32.53 51.53 19.08
N LEU A 448 33.83 51.31 18.86
CA LEU A 448 34.58 50.19 19.41
C LEU A 448 35.68 50.70 20.34
N TYR A 449 35.76 50.09 21.51
CA TYR A 449 36.66 50.49 22.58
C TYR A 449 37.43 49.31 23.14
N TRP A 450 38.66 49.58 23.51
CA TRP A 450 39.48 48.71 24.33
C TRP A 450 39.57 49.29 25.73
N LEU A 451 39.07 48.52 26.67
CA LEU A 451 39.04 48.87 28.08
C LEU A 451 40.13 48.04 28.76
N GLY A 452 41.16 48.72 29.24
CA GLY A 452 42.06 48.15 30.23
C GLY A 452 41.30 47.90 31.54
N THR A 453 41.80 46.96 32.36
CA THR A 453 41.32 46.83 33.74
C THR A 453 41.70 48.08 34.52
N GLU A 454 40.74 48.76 35.16
CA GLU A 454 41.00 49.96 35.95
C GLU A 454 41.88 49.60 37.16
N LEU A 455 43.18 49.91 37.08
CA LEU A 455 44.14 49.71 38.16
C LEU A 455 44.04 50.88 39.16
N THR A 456 43.76 50.60 40.43
CA THR A 456 43.57 51.64 41.45
C THR A 456 44.91 52.23 41.93
N PHE A 457 44.97 53.56 42.10
CA PHE A 457 46.15 54.37 42.52
C PHE A 457 46.95 53.80 43.72
N PRO A 458 48.30 53.98 43.82
CA PRO A 458 49.07 55.11 43.28
C PRO A 458 50.04 54.72 42.17
N VAL A 459 49.56 54.12 41.08
CA VAL A 459 50.35 53.94 39.86
C VAL A 459 49.41 54.13 38.68
N VAL A 460 49.73 55.06 37.79
CA VAL A 460 48.95 55.30 36.56
C VAL A 460 49.49 54.36 35.48
N ALA A 461 48.85 53.21 35.30
CA ALA A 461 48.96 52.48 34.04
C ALA A 461 48.08 53.21 33.03
N TYR A 462 48.69 53.66 31.94
CA TYR A 462 48.07 54.48 30.91
C TYR A 462 47.35 53.59 29.90
N ASP A 463 46.29 52.88 30.31
CA ASP A 463 45.33 52.30 29.34
C ASP A 463 44.00 53.05 29.45
N ASP A 464 44.13 54.37 29.27
CA ASP A 464 43.03 55.32 29.25
C ASP A 464 42.28 55.10 27.93
N TYR A 465 41.20 54.32 27.99
CA TYR A 465 40.16 54.16 26.97
C TYR A 465 40.63 54.33 25.51
N ILE A 466 41.27 53.30 24.95
CA ILE A 466 41.73 53.38 23.56
C ILE A 466 40.53 53.16 22.63
N GLN A 467 40.09 54.24 22.00
CA GLN A 467 39.05 54.22 20.98
C GLN A 467 39.65 53.78 19.64
N PHE A 468 39.37 52.54 19.23
CA PHE A 468 39.96 51.97 18.01
C PHE A 468 39.23 52.32 16.72
N ALA A 469 37.93 52.59 16.78
CA ALA A 469 37.15 52.96 15.60
C ALA A 469 35.96 53.86 15.96
N THR A 470 35.82 54.96 15.22
CA THR A 470 34.62 55.82 15.18
C THR A 470 34.16 56.01 13.74
N GLY A 471 32.86 56.21 13.56
CA GLY A 471 32.32 56.70 12.28
C GLY A 471 31.98 55.64 11.23
N PHE A 472 31.94 54.36 11.61
CA PHE A 472 31.38 53.31 10.75
C PHE A 472 29.97 52.96 11.22
N ASN A 473 29.06 52.76 10.26
CA ASN A 473 27.70 52.36 10.56
C ASN A 473 27.57 50.84 10.52
N THR A 474 26.72 50.29 11.39
CA THR A 474 26.19 48.94 11.19
C THR A 474 25.48 48.85 9.84
N SER A 475 25.49 47.68 9.22
CA SER A 475 24.74 47.42 7.99
C SER A 475 23.21 47.48 8.22
N SER A 476 22.45 47.34 7.14
CA SER A 476 20.98 47.26 7.19
C SER A 476 20.46 46.04 7.96
N THR A 477 21.30 45.03 8.21
CA THR A 477 20.98 43.85 9.01
C THR A 477 21.55 43.91 10.43
N GLY A 478 22.10 45.06 10.87
CA GLY A 478 22.66 45.19 12.21
C GLY A 478 24.01 44.48 12.41
N PHE A 479 24.66 44.07 11.31
CA PHE A 479 26.00 43.47 11.31
C PHE A 479 27.09 44.52 11.07
N PHE A 480 28.24 44.35 11.70
CA PHE A 480 29.49 45.02 11.33
C PHE A 480 30.69 44.08 11.38
N SER A 481 31.70 44.39 10.57
CA SER A 481 33.02 43.76 10.61
C SER A 481 34.07 44.86 10.62
N THR A 482 34.94 44.83 11.61
CA THR A 482 36.11 45.70 11.68
C THR A 482 37.29 44.90 12.23
N SER A 483 38.46 45.52 12.31
CA SER A 483 39.61 44.97 12.98
C SER A 483 40.28 46.06 13.80
N PHE A 484 40.89 45.67 14.92
CA PHE A 484 41.86 46.51 15.61
C PHE A 484 43.17 45.73 15.74
N THR A 485 44.27 46.46 15.90
CA THR A 485 45.55 45.88 16.26
C THR A 485 45.67 45.98 17.77
N VAL A 486 45.99 44.88 18.45
CA VAL A 486 46.29 44.89 19.90
C VAL A 486 47.33 46.00 20.12
N PRO A 487 47.02 46.99 20.97
CA PRO A 487 47.80 48.20 21.07
C PRO A 487 49.18 47.87 21.64
N GLY A 488 50.14 48.74 21.34
CA GLY A 488 51.51 48.63 21.79
C GLY A 488 52.04 49.99 22.22
N PRO A 489 52.68 50.11 23.39
CA PRO A 489 52.90 49.07 24.41
C PRO A 489 51.62 48.65 25.17
N VAL A 490 51.50 47.37 25.56
CA VAL A 490 50.38 46.84 26.38
C VAL A 490 50.83 45.74 27.36
N TYR A 491 50.24 45.72 28.55
CA TYR A 491 50.52 44.69 29.55
C TYR A 491 49.78 43.37 29.28
N GLY A 492 50.32 42.26 29.76
CA GLY A 492 49.69 40.93 29.61
C GLY A 492 48.47 40.73 30.52
N GLY A 493 47.44 40.05 30.00
CA GLY A 493 46.23 39.67 30.75
C GLY A 493 44.90 39.92 30.04
N ASP A 494 43.79 39.77 30.77
CA ASP A 494 42.43 39.96 30.25
C ASP A 494 42.11 41.44 30.02
N HIS A 495 41.65 41.76 28.81
CA HIS A 495 41.19 43.08 28.40
C HIS A 495 39.78 43.00 27.80
N LEU A 496 38.94 44.01 28.03
CA LEU A 496 37.57 44.02 27.50
C LEU A 496 37.49 44.84 26.21
N VAL A 497 36.97 44.21 25.17
CA VAL A 497 36.55 44.89 23.94
C VAL A 497 35.06 45.20 24.07
N TYR A 498 34.72 46.48 24.06
CA TYR A 498 33.33 46.97 24.21
C TYR A 498 32.85 47.61 22.91
N ALA A 499 31.68 47.20 22.44
CA ALA A 499 31.04 47.73 21.24
C ALA A 499 29.64 48.24 21.57
N ASN A 500 29.30 49.45 21.11
CA ASN A 500 27.96 50.01 21.27
C ASN A 500 27.50 50.84 20.06
N THR A 501 26.19 50.83 19.82
CA THR A 501 25.50 51.80 18.93
C THR A 501 24.60 52.75 19.70
N SER A 502 24.18 52.37 20.92
CA SER A 502 23.35 53.15 21.84
C SER A 502 23.50 52.63 23.27
N THR A 503 22.80 53.23 24.23
CA THR A 503 22.82 52.81 25.65
C THR A 503 22.16 51.44 25.89
N THR A 504 21.34 50.97 24.95
CA THR A 504 20.62 49.68 25.04
C THR A 504 21.15 48.62 24.08
N ALA A 505 21.96 49.00 23.09
CA ALA A 505 22.56 48.13 22.10
C ALA A 505 24.09 48.11 22.28
N PHE A 506 24.54 47.35 23.29
CA PHE A 506 25.96 47.16 23.59
C PHE A 506 26.28 45.71 23.93
N THR A 507 27.55 45.32 23.83
CA THR A 507 28.07 44.03 24.29
C THR A 507 29.57 44.11 24.49
N THR A 508 30.12 43.22 25.29
CA THR A 508 31.56 43.04 25.49
C THR A 508 32.03 41.69 24.98
N ALA A 509 33.33 41.58 24.70
CA ALA A 509 34.07 40.34 24.56
C ALA A 509 35.44 40.50 25.22
N THR A 510 35.99 39.42 25.79
CA THR A 510 37.31 39.44 26.43
C THR A 510 38.39 39.05 25.44
N PHE A 511 39.50 39.79 25.42
CA PHE A 511 40.73 39.45 24.72
C PHE A 511 41.86 39.26 25.72
N PHE A 512 42.62 38.18 25.59
CA PHE A 512 43.77 37.90 26.47
C PHE A 512 45.09 38.27 25.78
N VAL A 513 45.81 39.25 26.33
CA VAL A 513 47.14 39.65 25.82
C VAL A 513 48.18 38.64 26.29
N GLU A 514 48.77 37.94 25.33
CA GLU A 514 49.81 36.93 25.57
C GLU A 514 51.21 37.55 25.59
N PRO A 515 52.14 37.02 26.40
CA PRO A 515 53.53 37.43 26.33
C PRO A 515 54.15 37.02 25.00
N SER A 516 55.01 37.86 24.43
CA SER A 516 55.82 37.52 23.25
C SER A 516 57.27 37.91 23.41
N PHE A 517 58.14 37.29 22.61
CA PHE A 517 59.57 37.59 22.62
C PHE A 517 60.12 37.71 21.21
N THR A 518 61.05 38.63 21.01
CA THR A 518 61.78 38.84 19.75
C THR A 518 63.29 38.78 19.99
N SER A 519 64.09 38.52 18.96
CA SER A 519 65.56 38.44 19.08
C SER A 519 66.29 39.21 17.98
N ASP A 520 67.44 39.80 18.31
CA ASP A 520 68.30 40.52 17.34
C ASP A 520 69.81 40.39 17.70
N PRO A 521 70.70 40.01 16.76
CA PRO A 521 70.46 39.56 15.37
C PRO A 521 70.13 38.06 15.25
N THR A 522 69.55 37.65 14.11
CA THR A 522 69.13 36.26 13.79
C THR A 522 70.20 35.40 13.08
N THR A 523 71.36 35.97 12.77
CA THR A 523 72.53 35.26 12.23
C THR A 523 73.75 35.68 13.01
N GLN A 524 74.55 34.72 13.46
CA GLN A 524 75.72 35.02 14.25
C GLN A 524 76.84 34.00 14.05
N ALA A 525 78.09 34.46 14.03
CA ALA A 525 79.23 33.55 13.96
C ALA A 525 79.37 32.76 15.27
N LEU A 526 79.82 31.51 15.18
CA LEU A 526 80.08 30.66 16.35
C LEU A 526 80.96 31.41 17.37
N GLY A 527 80.44 31.64 18.58
CA GLY A 527 81.11 32.33 19.70
C GLY A 527 80.69 33.78 19.99
N ASN A 528 79.84 34.42 19.16
CA ASN A 528 79.45 35.83 19.32
C ASN A 528 78.07 36.04 20.03
N LYS A 529 77.80 37.24 20.60
CA LYS A 529 76.59 37.57 21.39
C LYS A 529 75.35 38.01 20.55
N PHE A 530 74.14 37.85 21.09
CA PHE A 530 72.86 38.37 20.54
C PHE A 530 71.83 38.69 21.68
N ARG A 531 70.76 39.43 21.39
CA ARG A 531 69.75 39.91 22.37
C ARG A 531 68.35 39.32 22.16
N VAL A 532 67.53 39.32 23.22
CA VAL A 532 66.11 38.94 23.21
C VAL A 532 65.28 39.96 23.99
N TYR A 533 64.16 40.39 23.44
CA TYR A 533 63.20 41.33 24.05
C TYR A 533 61.90 40.59 24.38
N GLY A 534 61.29 40.85 25.54
CA GLY A 534 59.96 40.38 25.93
C GLY A 534 58.94 41.52 25.92
N HIS A 535 57.71 41.22 25.51
CA HIS A 535 56.57 42.15 25.36
C HIS A 535 55.31 41.50 25.94
N GLY A 536 54.29 42.28 26.32
CA GLY A 536 53.03 41.73 26.85
C GLY A 536 53.21 40.93 28.14
N LEU A 537 54.26 41.21 28.91
CA LEU A 537 54.50 40.56 30.21
C LEU A 537 53.55 41.12 31.27
N GLY A 538 53.32 40.33 32.33
CA GLY A 538 52.61 40.83 33.51
C GLY A 538 53.39 41.97 34.17
N VAL A 539 52.67 42.99 34.65
CA VAL A 539 53.27 44.15 35.31
C VAL A 539 53.49 43.88 36.80
N GLY A 540 54.68 44.22 37.27
CA GLY A 540 55.13 44.07 38.65
C GLY A 540 56.61 44.46 38.74
N THR A 541 57.23 44.39 39.91
CA THR A 541 58.59 44.92 40.10
C THR A 541 59.68 43.91 39.79
N SER A 542 60.49 44.17 38.75
CA SER A 542 61.70 43.38 38.46
C SER A 542 62.99 44.17 38.74
N THR A 543 63.97 43.51 39.35
CA THR A 543 65.33 44.04 39.58
C THR A 543 66.26 43.62 38.43
N TYR A 544 66.85 44.58 37.72
CA TYR A 544 67.93 44.35 36.77
C TYR A 544 69.17 43.83 37.51
N GLN A 545 69.66 42.61 37.21
CA GLN A 545 70.99 42.17 37.64
C GLN A 545 71.97 42.20 36.46
N GLU A 546 72.87 43.20 36.45
CA GLU A 546 74.12 43.04 35.72
C GLU A 546 74.95 41.93 36.38
N LEU A 547 75.50 41.04 35.55
CA LEU A 547 76.52 40.08 35.97
C LEU A 547 77.79 40.84 36.36
N GLY A 548 77.88 41.21 37.64
CA GLY A 548 79.11 41.67 38.28
C GLY A 548 79.04 43.03 38.98
N GLY A 549 78.14 43.23 39.95
CA GLY A 549 78.19 44.40 40.82
C GLY A 549 77.01 44.51 41.77
N SER A 550 77.27 44.58 43.08
CA SER A 550 76.27 44.71 44.14
C SER A 550 75.68 46.14 44.22
N GLY A 551 74.38 46.29 43.95
CA GLY A 551 73.63 47.53 44.19
C GLY A 551 72.10 47.29 44.21
N HIS A 552 71.50 47.36 45.39
CA HIS A 552 70.06 47.19 45.66
C HIS A 552 69.31 48.53 45.56
N PHE A 553 68.16 48.57 44.87
CA PHE A 553 67.08 49.53 45.12
C PHE A 553 65.71 48.83 44.97
N ASP A 554 64.81 49.13 45.90
CA ASP A 554 63.52 48.45 46.17
C ASP A 554 62.38 49.49 46.16
N THR A 555 61.32 49.24 45.36
CA THR A 555 59.96 49.79 45.55
C THR A 555 58.93 48.88 44.87
N SER A 556 58.05 48.23 45.66
CA SER A 556 57.07 47.16 45.32
C SER A 556 55.76 47.61 44.62
N ILE A 557 55.25 46.83 43.65
CA ILE A 557 53.88 46.86 43.08
C ILE A 557 53.36 45.42 42.93
N ASP A 558 52.13 45.14 43.37
CA ASP A 558 51.48 43.82 43.44
C ASP A 558 50.56 43.55 42.21
N GLY A 559 50.78 42.44 41.50
CA GLY A 559 50.22 42.13 40.16
C GLY A 559 48.85 41.44 40.13
N THR A 560 48.03 41.55 41.19
CA THR A 560 46.84 40.71 41.36
C THR A 560 45.57 41.13 40.57
N SER A 561 45.58 42.24 39.83
CA SER A 561 44.37 42.84 39.24
C SER A 561 44.18 42.63 37.73
N THR A 562 45.15 42.08 37.00
CA THR A 562 45.14 41.89 35.53
C THR A 562 44.94 40.42 35.10
N GLY A 563 44.75 39.51 36.05
CA GLY A 563 44.65 38.06 35.79
C GLY A 563 45.99 37.38 35.48
N THR A 564 47.11 38.11 35.49
CA THR A 564 48.46 37.58 35.23
C THR A 564 49.29 37.48 36.51
N SER A 565 50.10 36.42 36.64
CA SER A 565 51.04 36.22 37.76
C SER A 565 52.48 36.46 37.31
N SER A 566 53.41 36.76 38.23
CA SER A 566 54.84 36.94 37.91
C SER A 566 55.39 35.70 37.18
N GLN A 567 55.99 35.90 36.01
CA GLN A 567 56.50 34.82 35.18
C GLN A 567 57.96 34.54 35.51
N SER A 568 58.36 33.27 35.68
CA SER A 568 59.77 32.88 35.77
C SER A 568 60.20 32.35 34.41
N ILE A 569 61.32 32.83 33.88
CA ILE A 569 61.72 32.58 32.49
C ILE A 569 63.12 31.95 32.44
N ALA A 570 63.30 30.92 31.61
CA ALA A 570 64.59 30.28 31.33
C ALA A 570 64.91 30.26 29.83
N GLY A 571 66.17 30.50 29.47
CA GLY A 571 66.65 30.40 28.10
C GLY A 571 67.31 29.05 27.82
N ALA A 572 66.96 28.42 26.70
CA ALA A 572 67.55 27.17 26.23
C ALA A 572 68.09 27.31 24.82
N TYR A 573 69.05 26.45 24.49
CA TYR A 573 69.70 26.37 23.21
C TYR A 573 69.62 24.91 22.72
N ASP A 574 68.98 24.67 21.58
CA ASP A 574 68.64 23.35 21.03
C ASP A 574 68.04 22.37 22.06
N ASN A 575 67.03 22.82 22.82
CA ASN A 575 66.40 22.06 23.90
C ASN A 575 67.31 21.69 25.08
N ALA A 576 68.58 22.09 25.08
CA ALA A 576 69.42 22.04 26.27
C ALA A 576 69.24 23.36 27.03
N MET A 577 68.89 23.29 28.32
CA MET A 577 69.00 24.45 29.21
C MET A 577 70.48 24.77 29.40
N THR A 578 71.03 25.52 28.46
CA THR A 578 72.47 25.78 28.34
C THR A 578 72.87 27.01 29.15
N TYR A 579 71.93 27.93 29.40
CA TYR A 579 72.17 29.10 30.24
C TYR A 579 71.76 28.79 31.67
N ASN A 580 72.77 28.65 32.53
CA ASN A 580 72.65 28.36 33.96
C ASN A 580 72.16 29.60 34.77
N GLY A 581 71.21 30.35 34.22
CA GLY A 581 70.62 31.56 34.78
C GLY A 581 69.12 31.54 34.57
N ASN A 582 68.40 30.85 35.46
CA ASN A 582 66.95 30.97 35.54
C ASN A 582 66.62 32.40 36.00
N PHE A 583 65.86 33.16 35.21
CA PHE A 583 65.34 34.45 35.64
C PHE A 583 64.04 34.19 36.40
N LEU A 584 64.09 34.17 37.73
CA LEU A 584 62.94 33.88 38.58
C LEU A 584 62.14 35.16 38.88
N GLY A 585 60.81 35.10 38.81
CA GLY A 585 59.93 36.20 39.23
C GLY A 585 60.05 37.47 38.37
N VAL A 586 60.13 37.29 37.07
CA VAL A 586 60.29 38.34 36.08
C VAL A 586 58.95 39.00 35.77
N THR A 587 58.95 40.33 35.79
CA THR A 587 57.84 41.18 35.38
C THR A 587 58.36 42.23 34.41
N GLY A 588 57.52 42.62 33.46
CA GLY A 588 57.84 43.75 32.58
C GLY A 588 57.79 45.06 33.34
N ASP A 589 58.26 46.13 32.69
CA ASP A 589 58.04 47.50 33.15
C ASP A 589 56.54 47.88 33.15
N SER A 590 56.17 49.16 33.32
CA SER A 590 54.77 49.62 33.32
C SER A 590 54.00 49.34 32.02
N PHE A 591 54.70 48.87 30.99
CA PHE A 591 54.23 48.57 29.65
C PHE A 591 54.34 47.07 29.30
N GLY A 592 54.87 46.25 30.21
CA GLY A 592 55.03 44.81 29.99
C GLY A 592 56.30 44.42 29.19
N GLU A 593 57.32 45.29 29.12
CA GLU A 593 58.55 45.07 28.34
C GLU A 593 59.79 44.63 29.16
N LEU A 594 60.74 43.88 28.57
CA LEU A 594 62.02 43.44 29.18
C LEU A 594 63.13 43.00 28.16
N GLU A 595 64.43 43.05 28.50
CA GLU A 595 65.59 42.62 27.65
C GLU A 595 66.52 41.55 28.28
N PHE A 596 67.04 40.61 27.46
CA PHE A 596 68.02 39.55 27.79
C PHE A 596 69.19 39.45 26.77
N THR A 597 70.36 38.89 27.16
CA THR A 597 71.54 38.69 26.28
C THR A 597 72.08 37.23 26.29
N PHE A 598 72.43 36.69 25.11
CA PHE A 598 72.89 35.32 24.86
C PHE A 598 74.16 35.26 23.96
N VAL A 599 74.74 34.07 23.74
CA VAL A 599 75.94 33.75 22.91
C VAL A 599 75.61 32.61 21.93
N ALA A 600 76.05 32.72 20.67
CA ALA A 600 75.92 31.71 19.62
C ALA A 600 76.89 30.54 19.83
N ALA A 601 76.39 29.31 19.92
CA ALA A 601 77.17 28.10 20.18
C ALA A 601 76.69 26.94 19.27
N GLY A 602 77.46 25.85 19.15
CA GLY A 602 77.03 24.66 18.40
C GLY A 602 77.63 24.50 16.99
N VAL A 603 77.15 23.49 16.24
CA VAL A 603 77.61 23.19 14.88
C VAL A 603 77.03 24.18 13.87
N PRO A 604 77.73 24.58 12.80
CA PRO A 604 77.24 25.58 11.86
C PRO A 604 75.96 25.18 11.11
N MET A 605 74.82 25.54 11.68
CA MET A 605 73.49 25.33 11.16
C MET A 605 72.53 26.32 11.81
N VAL A 606 71.25 26.21 11.46
CA VAL A 606 70.19 26.90 12.19
C VAL A 606 70.02 26.21 13.54
N HIS A 607 70.22 26.98 14.60
CA HIS A 607 69.93 26.59 15.97
C HIS A 607 68.60 27.14 16.41
N ILE A 608 68.02 26.45 17.38
CA ILE A 608 66.81 26.87 18.05
C ILE A 608 67.20 27.46 19.37
N VAL A 609 66.79 28.70 19.60
CA VAL A 609 66.85 29.27 20.94
C VAL A 609 65.43 29.40 21.44
N GLN A 610 65.21 28.91 22.64
CA GLN A 610 63.89 28.82 23.26
C GLN A 610 63.87 29.62 24.54
N ILE A 611 62.74 30.25 24.78
CA ILE A 611 62.39 30.87 26.05
C ILE A 611 61.31 29.99 26.66
N PHE A 612 61.47 29.66 27.92
CA PHE A 612 60.59 28.78 28.67
C PHE A 612 60.03 29.50 29.88
N ASP A 613 58.74 29.34 30.12
CA ASP A 613 58.08 29.60 31.40
C ASP A 613 58.42 28.45 32.36
N ILE A 614 59.00 28.80 33.50
CA ILE A 614 59.34 27.94 34.62
C ILE A 614 58.54 28.30 35.88
N THR A 615 57.45 29.07 35.75
CA THR A 615 56.57 29.45 36.86
C THR A 615 55.90 28.21 37.46
N GLY A 616 56.11 27.98 38.75
CA GLY A 616 55.33 27.00 39.53
C GLY A 616 55.93 25.62 39.81
N LEU A 617 56.88 25.05 39.05
CA LEU A 617 57.60 23.82 39.49
C LEU A 617 58.78 23.33 38.62
N ILE A 618 59.60 22.51 39.28
CA ILE A 618 60.89 21.87 38.94
C ILE A 618 60.86 20.77 37.83
N VAL A 619 59.78 20.54 37.06
CA VAL A 619 59.72 19.32 36.19
C VAL A 619 59.20 19.43 34.75
N SER A 620 58.56 20.51 34.32
CA SER A 620 58.18 20.66 32.89
C SER A 620 57.97 22.13 32.48
N PRO A 621 59.01 22.82 32.00
CA PRO A 621 58.87 24.19 31.50
C PRO A 621 57.95 24.27 30.27
N THR A 622 57.11 25.31 30.20
CA THR A 622 56.26 25.61 29.02
C THR A 622 57.01 26.54 28.08
N GLN A 623 57.17 26.21 26.81
CA GLN A 623 57.90 27.07 25.87
C GLN A 623 57.08 28.33 25.53
N LEU A 624 57.64 29.51 25.81
CA LEU A 624 57.05 30.82 25.56
C LEU A 624 57.44 31.41 24.19
N ALA A 625 58.69 31.21 23.77
CA ALA A 625 59.14 31.69 22.47
C ALA A 625 60.22 30.79 21.89
N LEU A 626 60.34 30.87 20.58
CA LEU A 626 61.34 30.17 19.82
C LEU A 626 61.82 31.07 18.70
N PHE A 627 63.12 31.22 18.59
CA PHE A 627 63.73 31.95 17.50
C PHE A 627 64.86 31.14 16.89
N GLN A 628 65.00 31.31 15.58
CA GLN A 628 66.05 30.68 14.80
C GLN A 628 67.29 31.57 14.80
N LEU A 629 68.41 30.99 15.21
CA LEU A 629 69.71 31.62 15.13
C LEU A 629 70.57 30.84 14.14
N THR A 630 70.91 31.45 13.01
CA THR A 630 71.83 30.82 12.06
C THR A 630 73.26 30.97 12.55
N VAL A 631 73.88 29.86 12.97
CA VAL A 631 75.30 29.81 13.33
C VAL A 631 76.11 29.41 12.11
N THR A 632 77.16 30.18 11.80
CA THR A 632 77.99 30.00 10.60
C THR A 632 79.42 29.57 10.95
N GLY A 633 80.08 28.79 10.05
CA GLY A 633 81.40 28.15 10.26
C GLY A 633 81.49 26.74 9.63
N SER A 634 82.51 25.91 9.92
CA SER A 634 82.47 24.45 9.61
C SER A 634 83.26 23.60 10.62
N THR A 635 82.85 22.32 10.81
CA THR A 635 83.54 21.28 11.59
C THR A 635 83.97 20.10 10.69
N ILE A 636 84.96 19.29 11.10
CA ILE A 636 85.59 18.23 10.26
C ILE A 636 84.63 17.08 9.87
N GLU A 637 83.60 16.79 10.68
CA GLU A 637 82.63 15.70 10.45
C GLU A 637 81.62 16.02 9.32
N GLY A 638 81.36 17.30 9.05
CA GLY A 638 80.38 17.74 8.04
C GLY A 638 80.74 17.37 6.60
N ALA A 639 82.03 17.24 6.28
CA ALA A 639 82.48 16.91 4.94
C ALA A 639 82.20 15.46 4.54
N GLN A 640 82.33 14.51 5.48
CA GLN A 640 82.13 13.08 5.21
C GLN A 640 80.65 12.70 5.04
N ILE A 641 79.76 13.40 5.76
CA ILE A 641 78.30 13.24 5.65
C ILE A 641 77.81 13.59 4.24
N LEU A 642 78.40 14.63 3.63
CA LEU A 642 78.00 15.09 2.30
C LEU A 642 78.29 14.07 1.20
N THR A 643 79.39 13.32 1.30
CA THR A 643 79.73 12.24 0.36
C THR A 643 78.76 11.07 0.46
N ASN A 644 78.38 10.66 1.68
CA ASN A 644 77.41 9.57 1.88
C ASN A 644 76.02 9.96 1.34
N LEU A 645 75.62 11.22 1.50
CA LEU A 645 74.34 11.72 1.00
C LEU A 645 74.26 11.69 -0.53
N ALA A 646 75.37 11.98 -1.23
CA ALA A 646 75.44 11.89 -2.69
C ALA A 646 75.27 10.44 -3.19
N SER A 647 75.84 9.45 -2.50
CA SER A 647 75.65 8.03 -2.84
C SER A 647 74.20 7.60 -2.65
N LEU A 648 73.57 7.99 -1.54
CA LEU A 648 72.17 7.67 -1.26
C LEU A 648 71.20 8.27 -2.30
N ALA A 649 71.52 9.47 -2.82
CA ALA A 649 70.75 10.09 -3.89
C ALA A 649 70.78 9.27 -5.19
N SER A 650 71.94 8.70 -5.54
CA SER A 650 72.09 7.83 -6.71
C SER A 650 71.28 6.54 -6.57
N ASP A 651 71.32 5.89 -5.40
CA ASP A 651 70.52 4.68 -5.13
C ASP A 651 69.02 4.97 -5.20
N THR A 652 68.61 6.12 -4.68
CA THR A 652 67.21 6.58 -4.75
C THR A 652 66.74 6.75 -6.20
N ALA A 653 67.57 7.33 -7.08
CA ALA A 653 67.25 7.49 -8.49
C ALA A 653 67.11 6.15 -9.24
N ALA A 654 67.95 5.17 -8.91
CA ALA A 654 67.86 3.81 -9.46
C ALA A 654 66.56 3.11 -9.02
N ILE A 655 66.19 3.23 -7.74
CA ILE A 655 64.94 2.70 -7.20
C ILE A 655 63.73 3.34 -7.89
N GLN A 656 63.73 4.66 -8.09
CA GLN A 656 62.66 5.36 -8.81
C GLN A 656 62.49 4.85 -10.24
N SER A 657 63.59 4.59 -10.94
CA SER A 657 63.57 4.04 -12.31
C SER A 657 63.03 2.61 -12.38
N ALA A 658 63.40 1.76 -11.42
CA ALA A 658 62.88 0.40 -11.29
C ALA A 658 61.37 0.41 -10.96
N LEU A 659 60.94 1.30 -10.07
CA LEU A 659 59.53 1.46 -9.71
C LEU A 659 58.69 1.95 -10.90
N ALA A 660 59.21 2.88 -11.71
CA ALA A 660 58.55 3.32 -12.94
C ALA A 660 58.36 2.16 -13.92
N SER A 661 59.39 1.33 -14.11
CA SER A 661 59.31 0.14 -14.98
C SER A 661 58.30 -0.89 -14.46
N LEU A 662 58.30 -1.17 -13.16
CA LEU A 662 57.31 -2.03 -12.51
C LEU A 662 55.88 -1.50 -12.72
N THR A 663 55.69 -0.18 -12.58
CA THR A 663 54.41 0.48 -12.81
C THR A 663 53.91 0.25 -14.25
N THR A 664 54.79 0.36 -15.25
CA THR A 664 54.47 0.07 -16.65
C THR A 664 54.10 -1.40 -16.86
N THR A 665 54.83 -2.34 -16.26
CA THR A 665 54.50 -3.77 -16.34
C THR A 665 53.15 -4.08 -15.72
N VAL A 666 52.88 -3.56 -14.52
CA VAL A 666 51.58 -3.72 -13.84
C VAL A 666 50.46 -3.14 -14.68
N GLY A 667 50.64 -1.95 -15.28
CA GLY A 667 49.68 -1.35 -16.21
C GLY A 667 49.39 -2.25 -17.41
N SER A 668 50.42 -2.85 -18.01
CA SER A 668 50.27 -3.76 -19.15
C SER A 668 49.52 -5.04 -18.79
N VAL A 669 49.82 -5.62 -17.62
CA VAL A 669 49.09 -6.79 -17.08
C VAL A 669 47.63 -6.44 -16.83
N GLN A 670 47.35 -5.27 -16.25
CA GLN A 670 45.97 -4.81 -16.02
C GLN A 670 45.20 -4.68 -17.34
N SER A 671 45.81 -4.10 -18.39
CA SER A 671 45.18 -4.00 -19.71
C SER A 671 44.91 -5.37 -20.34
N ALA A 672 45.85 -6.30 -20.21
CA ALA A 672 45.67 -7.68 -20.68
C ALA A 672 44.54 -8.39 -19.94
N LEU A 673 44.47 -8.24 -18.61
CA LEU A 673 43.40 -8.80 -17.78
C LEU A 673 42.03 -8.23 -18.15
N ASN A 674 41.93 -6.91 -18.37
CA ASN A 674 40.69 -6.26 -18.81
C ASN A 674 40.25 -6.75 -20.20
N SER A 675 41.19 -6.96 -21.11
CA SER A 675 40.92 -7.48 -22.46
C SER A 675 40.43 -8.93 -22.40
N LEU A 676 41.08 -9.75 -21.57
CA LEU A 676 40.66 -11.12 -21.33
C LEU A 676 39.26 -11.18 -20.70
N ALA A 677 38.99 -10.36 -19.67
CA ALA A 677 37.69 -10.28 -19.03
C ALA A 677 36.59 -9.91 -20.04
N THR A 678 36.85 -8.93 -20.90
CA THR A 678 35.92 -8.52 -21.96
C THR A 678 35.67 -9.64 -22.97
N SER A 679 36.72 -10.35 -23.39
CA SER A 679 36.62 -11.46 -24.34
C SER A 679 35.88 -12.67 -23.76
N VAL A 680 36.08 -12.96 -22.47
CA VAL A 680 35.36 -14.02 -21.76
C VAL A 680 33.89 -13.65 -21.63
N ALA A 681 33.57 -12.41 -21.23
CA ALA A 681 32.21 -11.92 -21.10
C ALA A 681 31.44 -11.98 -22.44
N SER A 682 32.07 -11.57 -23.55
CA SER A 682 31.46 -11.62 -24.88
C SER A 682 31.23 -13.06 -25.36
N SER A 683 32.16 -13.96 -25.05
CA SER A 683 32.02 -15.39 -25.35
C SER A 683 30.86 -16.01 -24.58
N PHE A 684 30.74 -15.72 -23.28
CA PHE A 684 29.60 -16.18 -22.46
C PHE A 684 28.27 -15.64 -22.97
N SER A 685 28.19 -14.35 -23.32
CA SER A 685 27.00 -13.75 -23.92
C SER A 685 26.58 -14.48 -25.20
N THR A 686 27.54 -14.74 -26.10
CA THR A 686 27.31 -15.48 -27.35
C THR A 686 26.80 -16.89 -27.10
N VAL A 687 27.38 -17.60 -26.12
CA VAL A 687 26.91 -18.95 -25.73
C VAL A 687 25.49 -18.89 -25.18
N ASN A 688 25.17 -17.89 -24.35
CA ASN A 688 23.84 -17.75 -23.79
C ASN A 688 22.78 -17.51 -24.88
N THR A 689 23.05 -16.62 -25.83
CA THR A 689 22.18 -16.40 -26.98
C THR A 689 21.95 -17.69 -27.78
N LYS A 690 23.01 -18.47 -28.04
CA LYS A 690 22.87 -19.77 -28.73
C LYS A 690 22.03 -20.78 -27.95
N LEU A 691 22.12 -20.77 -26.61
CA LEU A 691 21.28 -21.62 -25.75
C LEU A 691 19.81 -21.19 -25.81
N ASP A 692 19.55 -19.88 -25.82
CA ASP A 692 18.19 -19.34 -25.94
C ASP A 692 17.56 -19.67 -27.31
N ASP A 693 18.35 -19.55 -28.39
CA ASP A 693 17.93 -19.95 -29.74
C ASP A 693 17.62 -21.44 -29.83
N LEU A 694 18.47 -22.27 -29.19
CA LEU A 694 18.26 -23.72 -29.12
C LEU A 694 17.00 -24.06 -28.32
N ALA A 695 16.78 -23.42 -27.17
CA ALA A 695 15.58 -23.60 -26.35
C ALA A 695 14.31 -23.26 -27.15
N THR A 696 14.34 -22.15 -27.89
CA THR A 696 13.25 -21.72 -28.76
C THR A 696 12.98 -22.74 -29.87
N SER A 697 14.04 -23.25 -30.50
CA SER A 697 13.92 -24.29 -31.54
C SER A 697 13.32 -25.58 -31.00
N VAL A 698 13.76 -26.03 -29.81
CA VAL A 698 13.21 -27.22 -29.15
C VAL A 698 11.73 -27.04 -28.80
N ALA A 699 11.33 -25.88 -28.29
CA ALA A 699 9.93 -25.56 -28.02
C ALA A 699 9.06 -25.58 -29.30
N GLY A 700 9.60 -25.07 -30.40
CA GLY A 700 8.96 -25.13 -31.73
C GLY A 700 8.76 -26.58 -32.20
N VAL A 701 9.79 -27.42 -32.10
CA VAL A 701 9.69 -28.86 -32.43
C VAL A 701 8.65 -29.55 -31.56
N ASN A 702 8.64 -29.30 -30.26
CA ASN A 702 7.68 -29.91 -29.34
C ASN A 702 6.22 -29.54 -29.67
N THR A 703 6.00 -28.28 -30.06
CA THR A 703 4.70 -27.81 -30.53
C THR A 703 4.28 -28.50 -31.83
N ALA A 704 5.20 -28.64 -32.80
CA ALA A 704 4.92 -29.33 -34.06
C ALA A 704 4.59 -30.81 -33.84
N VAL A 705 5.32 -31.50 -32.97
CA VAL A 705 5.04 -32.90 -32.59
C VAL A 705 3.66 -33.02 -31.95
N SER A 706 3.32 -32.13 -31.01
CA SER A 706 2.00 -32.12 -30.37
C SER A 706 0.87 -31.90 -31.39
N GLY A 707 1.08 -30.99 -32.35
CA GLY A 707 0.15 -30.75 -33.45
C GLY A 707 -0.05 -31.98 -34.33
N LEU A 708 1.04 -32.67 -34.69
CA LEU A 708 0.98 -33.93 -35.45
C LEU A 708 0.24 -35.03 -34.69
N GLN A 709 0.49 -35.20 -33.39
CA GLN A 709 -0.22 -36.16 -32.55
C GLN A 709 -1.73 -35.90 -32.55
N SER A 710 -2.13 -34.64 -32.38
CA SER A 710 -3.55 -34.27 -32.43
C SER A 710 -4.17 -34.52 -33.80
N TYR A 711 -3.47 -34.18 -34.88
CA TYR A 711 -3.95 -34.41 -36.24
C TYR A 711 -4.15 -35.90 -36.52
N ILE A 712 -3.14 -36.72 -36.22
CA ILE A 712 -3.20 -38.17 -36.40
C ILE A 712 -4.33 -38.78 -35.55
N GLY A 713 -4.45 -38.39 -34.28
CA GLY A 713 -5.53 -38.83 -33.41
C GLY A 713 -6.92 -38.49 -33.94
N GLY A 714 -7.10 -37.29 -34.49
CA GLY A 714 -8.35 -36.86 -35.13
C GLY A 714 -8.67 -37.65 -36.40
N GLN A 715 -7.67 -37.91 -37.25
CA GLN A 715 -7.83 -38.74 -38.45
C GLN A 715 -8.23 -40.18 -38.09
N PHE A 716 -7.56 -40.81 -37.13
CA PHE A 716 -7.92 -42.14 -36.64
C PHE A 716 -9.36 -42.21 -36.14
N THR A 717 -9.77 -41.23 -35.34
CA THR A 717 -11.15 -41.15 -34.82
C THR A 717 -12.16 -41.04 -35.94
N THR A 718 -11.91 -40.17 -36.93
CA THR A 718 -12.78 -39.98 -38.09
C THR A 718 -12.91 -41.26 -38.91
N THR A 719 -11.79 -41.92 -39.21
CA THR A 719 -11.77 -43.19 -39.93
C THR A 719 -12.51 -44.29 -39.17
N ASN A 720 -12.28 -44.43 -37.86
CA ASN A 720 -12.98 -45.43 -37.03
C ASN A 720 -14.50 -45.19 -36.99
N ASN A 721 -14.94 -43.93 -36.91
CA ASN A 721 -16.35 -43.58 -36.95
C ASN A 721 -16.97 -43.93 -38.31
N ALA A 722 -16.27 -43.63 -39.41
CA ALA A 722 -16.71 -43.97 -40.76
C ALA A 722 -16.82 -45.49 -40.96
N ILE A 723 -15.85 -46.27 -40.46
CA ILE A 723 -15.90 -47.74 -40.47
C ILE A 723 -17.10 -48.24 -39.68
N SER A 724 -17.34 -47.72 -38.48
CA SER A 724 -18.46 -48.12 -37.61
C SER A 724 -19.82 -47.84 -38.25
N ALA A 725 -19.96 -46.66 -38.88
CA ALA A 725 -21.16 -46.28 -39.64
C ALA A 725 -21.38 -47.21 -40.84
N LEU A 726 -20.33 -47.54 -41.58
CA LEU A 726 -20.39 -48.48 -42.70
C LEU A 726 -20.80 -49.88 -42.23
N GLN A 727 -20.21 -50.39 -41.15
CA GLN A 727 -20.59 -51.68 -40.56
C GLN A 727 -22.08 -51.71 -40.17
N THR A 728 -22.58 -50.62 -39.57
CA THR A 728 -24.00 -50.49 -39.19
C THR A 728 -24.91 -50.49 -40.42
N SER A 729 -24.54 -49.73 -41.46
CA SER A 729 -25.27 -49.67 -42.72
C SER A 729 -25.32 -51.03 -43.42
N ILE A 730 -24.17 -51.71 -43.52
CA ILE A 730 -24.08 -53.06 -44.08
C ILE A 730 -24.94 -54.05 -43.28
N GLY A 731 -24.85 -54.03 -41.95
CA GLY A 731 -25.68 -54.89 -41.09
C GLY A 731 -27.17 -54.68 -41.27
N SER A 732 -27.60 -53.42 -41.42
CA SER A 732 -29.00 -53.05 -41.68
C SER A 732 -29.47 -53.50 -43.07
N GLN A 733 -28.63 -53.30 -44.09
CA GLN A 733 -28.92 -53.76 -45.46
C GLN A 733 -29.03 -55.28 -45.52
N PHE A 734 -28.14 -56.02 -44.86
CA PHE A 734 -28.20 -57.48 -44.80
C PHE A 734 -29.47 -57.97 -44.11
N SER A 735 -29.88 -57.34 -43.01
CA SER A 735 -31.13 -57.66 -42.30
C SER A 735 -32.37 -57.40 -43.15
N SER A 736 -32.41 -56.27 -43.86
CA SER A 736 -33.48 -55.94 -44.81
C SER A 736 -33.54 -56.95 -45.95
N LEU A 737 -32.38 -57.30 -46.53
CA LEU A 737 -32.29 -58.30 -47.59
C LEU A 737 -32.78 -59.67 -47.11
N ASN A 738 -32.35 -60.10 -45.92
CA ASN A 738 -32.79 -61.37 -45.33
C ASN A 738 -34.30 -61.41 -45.10
N THR A 739 -34.89 -60.29 -44.67
CA THR A 739 -36.34 -60.14 -44.50
C THR A 739 -37.06 -60.22 -45.84
N ALA A 740 -36.56 -59.52 -46.87
CA ALA A 740 -37.13 -59.53 -48.21
C ALA A 740 -37.09 -60.95 -48.83
N VAL A 741 -35.96 -61.64 -48.72
CA VAL A 741 -35.78 -63.03 -49.18
C VAL A 741 -36.77 -63.96 -48.46
N SER A 742 -36.89 -63.85 -47.14
CA SER A 742 -37.85 -64.64 -46.34
C SER A 742 -39.30 -64.37 -46.74
N GLY A 743 -39.62 -63.11 -47.06
CA GLY A 743 -40.93 -62.70 -47.57
C GLY A 743 -41.24 -63.31 -48.93
N VAL A 744 -40.30 -63.26 -49.88
CA VAL A 744 -40.44 -63.91 -51.20
C VAL A 744 -40.60 -65.41 -51.05
N GLN A 745 -39.79 -66.06 -50.20
CA GLN A 745 -39.88 -67.50 -49.94
C GLN A 745 -41.26 -67.89 -49.41
N SER A 746 -41.81 -67.12 -48.46
CA SER A 746 -43.14 -67.35 -47.89
C SER A 746 -44.25 -67.13 -48.92
N ALA A 747 -44.17 -66.05 -49.70
CA ALA A 747 -45.15 -65.75 -50.75
C ALA A 747 -45.16 -66.80 -51.86
N LEU A 748 -43.96 -67.26 -52.28
CA LEU A 748 -43.83 -68.33 -53.26
C LEU A 748 -44.37 -69.65 -52.71
N GLY A 749 -44.05 -69.99 -51.46
CA GLY A 749 -44.63 -71.14 -50.75
C GLY A 749 -46.16 -71.13 -50.78
N GLY A 750 -46.78 -70.02 -50.36
CA GLY A 750 -48.25 -69.90 -50.39
C GLY A 750 -48.86 -69.97 -51.79
N LYS A 751 -48.19 -69.44 -52.83
CA LYS A 751 -48.63 -69.60 -54.22
C LYS A 751 -48.52 -71.06 -54.68
N ILE A 752 -47.45 -71.76 -54.33
CA ILE A 752 -47.27 -73.18 -54.62
C ILE A 752 -48.38 -74.00 -53.96
N ASP A 753 -48.67 -73.74 -52.68
CA ASP A 753 -49.75 -74.42 -51.94
C ASP A 753 -51.13 -74.16 -52.56
N SER A 754 -51.39 -72.92 -52.98
CA SER A 754 -52.63 -72.54 -53.67
C SER A 754 -52.78 -73.24 -55.01
N VAL A 755 -51.72 -73.28 -55.83
CA VAL A 755 -51.71 -74.00 -57.12
C VAL A 755 -51.89 -75.49 -56.89
N SER A 756 -51.19 -76.08 -55.91
CA SER A 756 -51.30 -77.49 -55.54
C SER A 756 -52.75 -77.85 -55.15
N SER A 757 -53.40 -77.00 -54.38
CA SER A 757 -54.80 -77.15 -53.99
C SER A 757 -55.75 -77.04 -55.19
N ALA A 758 -55.53 -76.07 -56.08
CA ALA A 758 -56.33 -75.90 -57.29
C ALA A 758 -56.19 -77.09 -58.25
N VAL A 759 -54.98 -77.62 -58.43
CA VAL A 759 -54.72 -78.83 -59.22
C VAL A 759 -55.44 -80.03 -58.62
N SER A 760 -55.39 -80.20 -57.30
CA SER A 760 -56.11 -81.28 -56.60
C SER A 760 -57.63 -81.18 -56.76
N GLY A 761 -58.18 -79.95 -56.71
CA GLY A 761 -59.59 -79.68 -56.97
C GLY A 761 -60.00 -79.96 -58.42
N LEU A 762 -59.17 -79.58 -59.39
CA LEU A 762 -59.37 -79.93 -60.80
C LEU A 762 -59.31 -81.45 -61.01
N GLN A 763 -58.35 -82.15 -60.40
CA GLN A 763 -58.24 -83.60 -60.49
C GLN A 763 -59.51 -84.29 -59.95
N SER A 764 -60.05 -83.79 -58.85
CA SER A 764 -61.32 -84.27 -58.28
C SER A 764 -62.50 -84.00 -59.21
N SER A 765 -62.57 -82.80 -59.79
CA SER A 765 -63.63 -82.41 -60.73
C SER A 765 -63.60 -83.24 -62.02
N VAL A 766 -62.40 -83.49 -62.57
CA VAL A 766 -62.18 -84.38 -63.72
C VAL A 766 -62.60 -85.81 -63.39
N SER A 767 -62.30 -86.31 -62.19
CA SER A 767 -62.72 -87.64 -61.74
C SER A 767 -64.24 -87.75 -61.65
N SER A 768 -64.92 -86.76 -61.07
CA SER A 768 -66.38 -86.69 -61.02
C SER A 768 -67.02 -86.59 -62.41
N LEU A 769 -66.46 -85.76 -63.28
CA LEU A 769 -66.93 -85.64 -64.67
C LEU A 769 -66.77 -86.97 -65.41
N SER A 770 -65.64 -87.66 -65.25
CA SER A 770 -65.40 -88.99 -65.80
C SER A 770 -66.47 -89.99 -65.31
N GLY A 771 -66.81 -89.99 -64.01
CA GLY A 771 -67.89 -90.81 -63.46
C GLY A 771 -69.28 -90.49 -64.04
N SER A 772 -69.60 -89.20 -64.19
CA SER A 772 -70.86 -88.75 -64.82
C SER A 772 -70.94 -89.16 -66.29
N VAL A 773 -69.86 -89.02 -67.05
CA VAL A 773 -69.78 -89.47 -68.46
C VAL A 773 -69.97 -90.99 -68.55
N ASN A 774 -69.36 -91.76 -67.66
CA ASN A 774 -69.55 -93.21 -67.60
C ASN A 774 -71.01 -93.59 -67.28
N THR A 775 -71.65 -92.87 -66.36
CA THR A 775 -73.08 -93.07 -66.01
C THR A 775 -73.97 -92.73 -67.20
N LEU A 776 -73.75 -91.59 -67.85
CA LEU A 776 -74.50 -91.19 -69.04
C LEU A 776 -74.33 -92.20 -70.17
N SER A 777 -73.12 -92.69 -70.40
CA SER A 777 -72.82 -93.77 -71.35
C SER A 777 -73.66 -95.02 -71.06
N GLY A 778 -73.75 -95.43 -69.80
CA GLY A 778 -74.61 -96.55 -69.35
C GLY A 778 -76.11 -96.30 -69.56
N THR A 779 -76.59 -95.10 -69.24
CA THR A 779 -77.99 -94.69 -69.48
C THR A 779 -78.32 -94.66 -70.97
N VAL A 780 -77.45 -94.10 -71.81
CA VAL A 780 -77.62 -94.08 -73.27
C VAL A 780 -77.69 -95.51 -73.82
N ASN A 781 -76.83 -96.42 -73.35
CA ASN A 781 -76.90 -97.84 -73.72
C ASN A 781 -78.22 -98.50 -73.28
N SER A 782 -78.73 -98.15 -72.10
CA SER A 782 -80.00 -98.68 -71.58
C SER A 782 -81.21 -98.14 -72.37
N VAL A 783 -81.25 -96.83 -72.65
CA VAL A 783 -82.28 -96.20 -73.50
C VAL A 783 -82.23 -96.77 -74.91
N LYS A 784 -81.03 -96.95 -75.48
CA LYS A 784 -80.86 -97.62 -76.77
C LYS A 784 -81.51 -99.00 -76.74
N THR A 785 -81.24 -99.80 -75.70
CA THR A 785 -81.84 -101.13 -75.53
C THR A 785 -83.38 -101.05 -75.42
N ALA A 786 -83.92 -100.08 -74.69
CA ALA A 786 -85.37 -99.88 -74.55
C ALA A 786 -86.03 -99.42 -75.87
N VAL A 787 -85.41 -98.52 -76.63
CA VAL A 787 -85.87 -98.08 -77.95
C VAL A 787 -85.87 -99.25 -78.94
N ASP A 788 -84.80 -100.06 -78.94
CA ASP A 788 -84.73 -101.28 -79.74
C ASP A 788 -85.92 -102.23 -79.40
N ALA A 789 -86.27 -102.36 -78.12
CA ALA A 789 -87.42 -103.15 -77.67
C ALA A 789 -88.79 -102.55 -78.05
N ILE A 790 -88.99 -101.23 -77.92
CA ILE A 790 -90.23 -100.54 -78.33
C ILE A 790 -90.44 -100.67 -79.85
N ASN A 791 -89.38 -100.50 -80.64
CA ASN A 791 -89.44 -100.66 -82.08
C ASN A 791 -89.89 -102.08 -82.45
N ALA A 792 -89.41 -103.10 -81.73
CA ALA A 792 -89.88 -104.48 -81.89
C ALA A 792 -91.37 -104.65 -81.53
N ASN A 793 -91.83 -104.11 -80.39
CA ASN A 793 -93.23 -104.19 -79.96
C ASN A 793 -94.19 -103.43 -80.90
N THR A 794 -93.80 -102.25 -81.40
CA THR A 794 -94.62 -101.44 -82.33
C THR A 794 -94.83 -102.19 -83.64
N GLY A 795 -93.80 -102.89 -84.14
CA GLY A 795 -93.93 -103.81 -85.26
C GLY A 795 -94.95 -104.94 -85.00
N ALA A 796 -94.98 -105.47 -83.77
CA ALA A 796 -95.94 -106.49 -83.35
C ALA A 796 -97.39 -105.97 -83.22
N ILE A 797 -97.61 -104.73 -82.75
CA ILE A 797 -98.97 -104.14 -82.67
C ILE A 797 -99.51 -103.80 -84.06
N GLY A 798 -98.67 -103.24 -84.94
CA GLY A 798 -99.07 -102.90 -86.30
C GLY A 798 -99.67 -104.09 -87.03
N THR A 799 -99.08 -105.27 -86.84
CA THR A 799 -99.58 -106.54 -87.40
C THR A 799 -100.92 -106.99 -86.78
N ILE A 800 -101.11 -106.87 -85.46
CA ILE A 800 -102.39 -107.19 -84.80
C ILE A 800 -103.52 -106.27 -85.27
N SER A 801 -103.27 -104.97 -85.38
CA SER A 801 -104.27 -103.97 -85.82
C SER A 801 -104.80 -104.28 -87.22
N THR A 802 -103.92 -104.65 -88.15
CA THR A 802 -104.34 -105.03 -89.51
C THR A 802 -105.27 -106.24 -89.49
N VAL A 803 -104.98 -107.25 -88.66
CA VAL A 803 -105.82 -108.44 -88.50
C VAL A 803 -107.18 -108.09 -87.89
N LEU A 804 -107.21 -107.23 -86.86
CA LEU A 804 -108.44 -106.83 -86.19
C LEU A 804 -109.35 -105.99 -87.10
N TYR A 805 -108.80 -105.04 -87.87
CA TYR A 805 -109.58 -104.25 -88.84
C TYR A 805 -110.24 -105.14 -89.89
N ILE A 806 -109.50 -106.12 -90.42
CA ILE A 806 -110.04 -107.10 -91.37
C ILE A 806 -111.19 -107.89 -90.72
N ALA A 807 -111.00 -108.36 -89.48
CA ALA A 807 -112.01 -109.12 -88.75
C ALA A 807 -113.31 -108.33 -88.50
N VAL A 808 -113.23 -107.07 -88.06
CA VAL A 808 -114.40 -106.23 -87.75
C VAL A 808 -115.19 -105.87 -89.01
N VAL A 809 -114.51 -105.54 -90.12
CA VAL A 809 -115.17 -105.24 -91.40
C VAL A 809 -115.97 -106.44 -91.89
N LEU A 810 -115.44 -107.66 -91.75
CA LEU A 810 -116.14 -108.90 -92.11
C LEU A 810 -117.41 -109.12 -91.29
N VAL A 811 -117.39 -108.81 -89.98
CA VAL A 811 -118.58 -108.92 -89.11
C VAL A 811 -119.66 -107.91 -89.49
N ALA A 812 -119.29 -106.67 -89.77
CA ALA A 812 -120.24 -105.62 -90.17
C ALA A 812 -120.97 -105.97 -91.48
N ILE A 813 -120.25 -106.53 -92.46
CA ILE A 813 -120.84 -107.01 -93.72
C ILE A 813 -121.87 -108.12 -93.46
N ALA A 814 -121.59 -109.05 -92.54
CA ALA A 814 -122.49 -110.16 -92.22
C ALA A 814 -123.84 -109.70 -91.63
N VAL A 815 -123.84 -108.73 -90.72
CA VAL A 815 -125.07 -108.20 -90.10
C VAL A 815 -125.96 -107.46 -91.10
N VAL A 816 -125.35 -106.67 -91.99
CA VAL A 816 -126.10 -105.94 -93.04
C VAL A 816 -126.81 -106.89 -94.00
N LEU A 817 -126.23 -108.06 -94.30
CA LEU A 817 -126.87 -109.07 -95.12
C LEU A 817 -128.16 -109.63 -94.48
N GLU A 818 -128.22 -109.75 -93.15
CA GLU A 818 -129.43 -110.20 -92.43
C GLU A 818 -130.58 -109.18 -92.48
N ILE A 819 -130.26 -107.88 -92.37
CA ILE A 819 -131.21 -106.77 -92.55
C ILE A 819 -131.98 -106.88 -93.87
N VAL A 820 -131.35 -107.38 -94.93
CA VAL A 820 -131.98 -107.43 -96.27
C VAL A 820 -133.02 -108.56 -96.40
N VAL A 821 -132.90 -109.64 -95.63
CA VAL A 821 -133.73 -110.84 -95.81
C VAL A 821 -135.12 -110.71 -95.15
N LEU A 822 -135.22 -110.05 -93.99
CA LEU A 822 -136.47 -110.00 -93.22
C LEU A 822 -137.55 -109.05 -93.82
N VAL A 823 -137.14 -108.04 -94.59
CA VAL A 823 -138.03 -107.05 -95.24
C VAL A 823 -138.93 -107.67 -96.33
N ARG A 824 -138.80 -108.96 -96.68
CA ARG A 824 -139.45 -109.56 -97.88
C ARG A 824 -140.67 -110.46 -97.68
N LYS A 825 -141.22 -110.71 -96.49
CA LYS A 825 -142.41 -111.60 -96.34
C LYS A 825 -143.50 -111.06 -95.40
N LYS A 826 -144.62 -110.65 -96.03
CA LYS A 826 -146.02 -110.49 -95.56
C LYS A 826 -146.31 -109.53 -94.39
#